data_AF-A0A7W1VTJ1-F1
#
_entry.id   AF-A0A7W1VTJ1-F1
#
_cell.length_a   1.000
_cell.length_b   1.000
_cell.length_c   1.000
_cell.angle_alpha   90.00
_cell.angle_beta   90.00
_cell.angle_gamma   90.00
#
_symmetry.space_group_name_H-M   'P 1'
#
loop_
_entity.id
_entity.type
_entity.pdbx_description
1 polymer ?
#
loop_
_entity_poly.entity_id
_entity_poly.type
_entity_poly.pdbx_seq_one_letter_code
_entity_poly.pdbx_strand_id
1 'polypeptide(L)'
;MMTSIRYRLDSGLLRHDMVWALLLVFVVSVSPRLLAEENVYLSDRPEFIHSTRQDWGTFGFDQTARNQPLEMAGKIYAKGIGHHAHGTIVVMLDGDYVEFEAEVGVQSHSSGAGSIVFQVFVDGRKAFDSGTIKQADGVKSVRVSVAGAREMRLEAGDAGDGNTRDMANWANARLTIKPGWKPAEPVDVAQFARVVTWDAKRMDGARASRIEEFNADDLFLETDLQLSANGTFQIPVNDGIGCIGLQWLNRWPLQELRLQFAAESPLPPAASVEVQGWFGESAWQGKWAALDGVLDAAEETFVFRLKPEAGRVPVQKIRWVIQSEKRFNVQTLSARSRTRWDSVQLRLVVENGGTNATGEVTIDDGEFEDGRLTQQWNLNKPLSLPIRYGHSSILKSQPTVLRFRLPTGSFGVSVEDVLQNGPVYIPVHGLFVTTESTPVTLAQHKQNISGKKTVLEKVRELPEQTLAQAMAKTHNPIQANGPVMLSLAGDNVKFVVEREGLFFFDSADARRIEPTNPPISVGGRELRFGRTGEMQPRFGPGPHRRIETGGGVSHFAALAQKAPDATIKRELEGGWLPIPITSLEKNGILYRQKTFVAPVGFPGVNSPRWNHPSVAVVEFAITNTTAQTAKAVLALNFLMDSTEKTAARLSKSADEFWIHKESGAMAWLDATARGPLRANIQAGMISFEGELPAGAQARVVVYFPGVGIEAEKLASFDDSNSLRNETAAYWKTLFEPAMKLTIPDEFLQNIILSSQVRCLIAARNEANGKRLAPWISAMRYGPLESEAHAIIRAMDFMGHAEFARDGLDYFIHRYNPAGFLTTGYTTFGTAWHLWTLGEHHNLNHDLKWLRHVAPEVARVGQWTAQQIEKTKRLDADGQPKPEYRLMPPGVIADWNSFAYHFMMNAYYHAGLREAGAALNAIEHPDATVLLRSAADLRKNILRAYRWTQAQAPVLPLQNGMWVEPYPSRVHSPGRLEDFFPGEDMGRSWCYDVELGAHQLVVAGVLEADSLEVRRMLDQMEDMQFLGGGWYDYPTEKSRADWFNLGGFSKVQPYYTRNAEIYALQGDVKPFLRTYFNSLASLLNPEVLTLWEHFHNRAAWDKVHETAYFLEQTRFMLLLEKGDDLWLAPLIPSHWLADGKTVAVENAPTRFGKAGYRIESHINSGFIEASIQSPSRNAPKTIALCLRHPEGKPIRAVTTNGKQTKQFNSAQGIIFLQPKTDGPLTIKIEY
;
A
#
# COMPACT_ATOMS: atom_id res chain seq x y z
N MET A 1 95.07 0.55 -36.68
CA MET A 1 96.14 0.15 -35.75
C MET A 1 97.10 1.32 -35.64
N MET A 2 97.60 1.67 -34.43
CA MET A 2 98.55 2.78 -34.15
C MET A 2 98.01 4.20 -34.48
N THR A 3 98.01 5.22 -33.61
CA THR A 3 99.02 5.88 -32.72
C THR A 3 100.01 6.81 -33.39
N SER A 4 99.89 8.09 -33.03
CA SER A 4 100.96 8.79 -32.27
C SER A 4 100.48 8.85 -30.79
N ILE A 5 101.19 9.26 -29.72
CA ILE A 5 102.44 10.02 -29.50
C ILE A 5 102.29 11.52 -29.84
N ARG A 6 102.08 12.45 -28.90
CA ARG A 6 102.25 12.47 -27.43
C ARG A 6 100.87 12.77 -26.80
N TYR A 7 100.01 11.76 -26.69
CA TYR A 7 98.55 11.85 -26.89
C TYR A 7 97.71 11.46 -25.66
N ARG A 8 96.43 11.87 -25.50
CA ARG A 8 95.53 12.70 -26.35
C ARG A 8 94.45 13.43 -25.50
N LEU A 9 93.66 14.26 -26.20
CA LEU A 9 92.23 14.68 -26.03
C LEU A 9 91.35 14.05 -24.91
N ASP A 10 90.24 14.65 -24.42
CA ASP A 10 89.21 15.51 -25.07
C ASP A 10 88.57 16.61 -24.15
N SER A 11 87.72 17.48 -24.71
CA SER A 11 86.92 18.57 -24.06
C SER A 11 85.43 18.15 -23.83
N GLY A 12 84.45 18.86 -23.23
CA GLY A 12 84.17 20.23 -22.71
C GLY A 12 82.63 20.36 -22.48
N LEU A 13 81.90 21.34 -21.92
CA LEU A 13 81.99 22.65 -21.21
C LEU A 13 80.72 22.70 -20.24
N LEU A 14 80.40 23.60 -19.28
CA LEU A 14 80.38 25.08 -19.07
C LEU A 14 79.33 25.86 -19.91
N ARG A 15 78.63 26.96 -19.52
CA ARG A 15 78.55 27.96 -18.40
C ARG A 15 77.05 28.33 -18.12
N HIS A 16 76.52 29.04 -17.09
CA HIS A 16 76.91 29.97 -15.99
C HIS A 16 76.49 31.48 -16.10
N ASP A 17 75.63 31.90 -15.15
CA ASP A 17 75.44 33.19 -14.40
C ASP A 17 75.06 34.58 -15.03
N MET A 18 73.86 35.07 -14.61
CA MET A 18 73.48 36.33 -13.88
C MET A 18 74.02 37.78 -14.20
N VAL A 19 73.12 38.79 -14.06
CA VAL A 19 73.28 40.24 -13.64
C VAL A 19 72.73 41.39 -14.56
N TRP A 20 71.60 41.99 -14.11
CA TRP A 20 71.06 43.40 -14.13
C TRP A 20 71.20 44.47 -15.28
N ALA A 21 70.01 45.03 -15.62
CA ALA A 21 69.60 46.46 -15.77
C ALA A 21 69.90 47.35 -17.02
N LEU A 22 68.82 47.77 -17.75
CA LEU A 22 68.37 49.19 -17.88
C LEU A 22 67.06 49.43 -18.70
N LEU A 23 66.21 50.34 -18.16
CA LEU A 23 65.17 51.24 -18.74
C LEU A 23 64.14 50.87 -19.86
N LEU A 24 62.85 51.10 -19.48
CA LEU A 24 61.70 51.70 -20.20
C LEU A 24 60.91 50.98 -21.36
N VAL A 25 59.59 50.91 -21.14
CA VAL A 25 58.44 50.72 -22.07
C VAL A 25 58.44 49.52 -23.03
N PHE A 26 57.85 48.41 -22.55
CA PHE A 26 56.69 47.82 -23.24
C PHE A 26 55.73 47.20 -22.20
N VAL A 27 54.42 47.23 -22.46
CA VAL A 27 53.43 46.63 -21.56
C VAL A 27 53.35 45.13 -21.83
N VAL A 28 53.83 44.32 -20.88
CA VAL A 28 53.42 42.92 -20.73
C VAL A 28 52.90 42.76 -19.31
N SER A 29 51.58 42.75 -19.18
CA SER A 29 50.92 42.31 -17.96
C SER A 29 51.32 40.86 -17.68
N VAL A 30 51.89 40.59 -16.50
CA VAL A 30 51.97 39.21 -15.98
C VAL A 30 50.55 38.81 -15.63
N SER A 31 49.81 38.29 -16.62
CA SER A 31 48.53 37.64 -16.38
C SER A 31 48.81 36.47 -15.43
N PRO A 32 48.18 36.41 -14.24
CA PRO A 32 48.13 35.15 -13.54
C PRO A 32 47.47 34.15 -14.48
N ARG A 33 48.10 32.99 -14.70
CA ARG A 33 47.32 31.83 -15.17
C ARG A 33 46.31 31.56 -14.08
N LEU A 34 45.04 31.87 -14.33
CA LEU A 34 43.96 31.33 -13.51
C LEU A 34 44.17 29.82 -13.45
N LEU A 35 43.97 29.25 -12.26
CA LEU A 35 43.65 27.83 -12.17
C LEU A 35 42.39 27.66 -13.02
N ALA A 36 42.49 26.91 -14.12
CA ALA A 36 41.36 26.67 -14.97
C ALA A 36 40.36 25.84 -14.19
N GLU A 37 39.22 26.44 -13.84
CA GLU A 37 38.08 25.73 -13.28
C GLU A 37 37.56 24.77 -14.37
N GLU A 38 37.97 23.50 -14.31
CA GLU A 38 37.40 22.45 -15.14
C GLU A 38 35.93 22.28 -14.76
N ASN A 39 35.09 22.94 -15.55
CA ASN A 39 33.64 22.84 -15.50
C ASN A 39 33.21 21.70 -16.41
N VAL A 40 32.50 20.74 -15.83
CA VAL A 40 32.16 19.46 -16.45
C VAL A 40 30.65 19.42 -16.69
N TYR A 41 30.21 19.43 -17.95
CA TYR A 41 28.78 19.31 -18.28
C TYR A 41 28.25 17.92 -17.97
N LEU A 42 27.04 17.84 -17.40
CA LEU A 42 26.38 16.58 -17.08
C LEU A 42 26.06 15.73 -18.34
N SER A 43 25.90 16.37 -19.49
CA SER A 43 25.64 15.69 -20.76
C SER A 43 26.89 15.20 -21.49
N ASP A 44 28.07 15.74 -21.18
CA ASP A 44 29.35 15.13 -21.53
C ASP A 44 29.75 14.02 -20.54
N ARG A 45 28.95 13.81 -19.48
CA ARG A 45 29.15 12.83 -18.43
C ARG A 45 27.90 11.98 -18.15
N PRO A 46 27.38 11.25 -19.16
CA PRO A 46 26.22 10.39 -18.98
C PRO A 46 26.45 9.34 -17.88
N GLU A 47 27.70 9.01 -17.57
CA GLU A 47 28.03 8.10 -16.47
C GLU A 47 27.62 8.65 -15.09
N PHE A 48 27.66 9.98 -14.85
CA PHE A 48 27.31 10.54 -13.53
C PHE A 48 25.81 10.42 -13.21
N ILE A 49 24.96 10.19 -14.20
CA ILE A 49 23.52 10.02 -14.02
C ILE A 49 23.26 8.60 -13.48
N HIS A 50 22.96 8.49 -12.18
CA HIS A 50 22.63 7.21 -11.55
C HIS A 50 21.24 6.71 -11.95
N SER A 51 20.25 7.59 -11.96
CA SER A 51 18.87 7.24 -12.33
C SER A 51 18.08 8.44 -12.84
N THR A 52 17.07 8.16 -13.66
CA THR A 52 16.12 9.14 -14.19
C THR A 52 14.70 8.59 -14.15
N ARG A 53 13.76 9.38 -13.66
CA ARG A 53 12.32 9.15 -13.78
C ARG A 53 11.68 10.33 -14.48
N GLN A 54 10.69 10.08 -15.33
CA GLN A 54 9.76 11.07 -15.85
C GLN A 54 8.44 10.40 -16.23
N ASP A 55 7.31 11.11 -16.17
CA ASP A 55 6.00 10.54 -16.54
C ASP A 55 5.81 10.36 -18.06
N TRP A 56 6.62 11.02 -18.90
CA TRP A 56 6.48 10.97 -20.37
C TRP A 56 7.80 11.23 -21.12
N GLY A 57 7.96 10.64 -22.31
CA GLY A 57 9.11 10.90 -23.21
C GLY A 57 10.38 10.08 -22.89
N THR A 58 11.51 10.45 -23.50
CA THR A 58 12.84 9.82 -23.29
C THR A 58 13.84 10.83 -22.75
N PHE A 59 14.64 10.50 -21.74
CA PHE A 59 15.60 11.43 -21.14
C PHE A 59 16.66 11.86 -22.17
N GLY A 60 16.88 13.17 -22.30
CA GLY A 60 17.71 13.75 -23.35
C GLY A 60 19.02 14.35 -22.82
N PHE A 61 20.14 13.90 -23.40
CA PHE A 61 21.44 14.58 -23.31
C PHE A 61 21.56 15.57 -24.47
N ASP A 62 21.82 16.85 -24.17
CA ASP A 62 21.83 17.99 -25.10
C ASP A 62 20.51 18.16 -25.90
N GLN A 63 19.44 17.49 -25.47
CA GLN A 63 18.14 17.42 -26.13
C GLN A 63 17.00 17.35 -25.11
N THR A 64 15.79 17.70 -25.56
CA THR A 64 14.55 17.62 -24.78
C THR A 64 14.04 16.18 -24.63
N ALA A 65 12.99 15.99 -23.81
CA ALA A 65 12.21 14.75 -23.71
C ALA A 65 11.56 14.24 -25.03
N ARG A 66 11.77 14.95 -26.15
CA ARG A 66 11.27 14.64 -27.50
C ARG A 66 12.39 14.47 -28.53
N ASN A 67 13.64 14.40 -28.11
CA ASN A 67 14.82 14.36 -28.98
C ASN A 67 14.90 15.59 -29.91
N GLN A 68 14.55 16.77 -29.38
CA GLN A 68 14.65 18.07 -30.05
C GLN A 68 15.75 18.90 -29.37
N PRO A 69 16.35 19.91 -30.03
CA PRO A 69 17.29 20.82 -29.37
C PRO A 69 16.68 21.50 -28.14
N LEU A 70 17.48 21.66 -27.08
CA LEU A 70 17.09 22.41 -25.88
C LEU A 70 16.86 23.88 -26.26
N GLU A 71 15.63 24.38 -26.19
CA GLU A 71 15.29 25.77 -26.49
C GLU A 71 14.41 26.36 -25.39
N MET A 72 14.78 27.52 -24.86
CA MET A 72 14.00 28.25 -23.87
C MET A 72 14.07 29.75 -24.17
N ALA A 73 12.95 30.46 -24.05
CA ALA A 73 12.85 31.89 -24.32
C ALA A 73 13.43 32.33 -25.69
N GLY A 74 13.35 31.46 -26.71
CA GLY A 74 13.92 31.71 -28.05
C GLY A 74 15.43 31.52 -28.18
N LYS A 75 16.12 31.07 -27.13
CA LYS A 75 17.55 30.72 -27.13
C LYS A 75 17.72 29.21 -27.19
N ILE A 76 18.45 28.72 -28.21
CA ILE A 76 18.88 27.32 -28.32
C ILE A 76 20.16 27.12 -27.49
N TYR A 77 20.26 25.99 -26.82
CA TYR A 77 21.40 25.62 -25.96
C TYR A 77 22.11 24.39 -26.52
N ALA A 78 23.44 24.47 -26.62
CA ALA A 78 24.27 23.39 -27.14
C ALA A 78 24.69 22.35 -26.07
N LYS A 79 24.48 22.67 -24.78
CA LYS A 79 24.74 21.77 -23.65
C LYS A 79 23.59 21.78 -22.64
N GLY A 80 23.30 20.63 -22.05
CA GLY A 80 22.33 20.49 -20.95
C GLY A 80 21.62 19.14 -20.94
N ILE A 81 20.61 19.00 -20.08
CA ILE A 81 19.78 17.79 -19.98
C ILE A 81 18.28 18.14 -19.96
N GLY A 82 17.47 17.35 -20.67
CA GLY A 82 16.04 17.59 -20.85
C GLY A 82 15.18 16.39 -20.44
N HIS A 83 14.08 16.66 -19.72
CA HIS A 83 13.15 15.64 -19.20
C HIS A 83 11.71 16.18 -19.13
N HIS A 84 10.77 15.42 -18.57
CA HIS A 84 9.35 15.79 -18.47
C HIS A 84 8.84 15.70 -17.03
N ALA A 85 7.93 16.59 -16.61
CA ALA A 85 7.31 16.50 -15.28
C ALA A 85 6.24 15.38 -15.21
N HIS A 86 5.95 14.81 -14.04
CA HIS A 86 6.83 14.81 -12.87
C HIS A 86 8.10 14.02 -13.21
N GLY A 87 9.26 14.60 -12.91
CA GLY A 87 10.54 14.00 -13.26
C GLY A 87 11.64 14.29 -12.25
N THR A 88 12.56 13.35 -12.13
CA THR A 88 13.65 13.33 -11.16
C THR A 88 14.89 12.78 -11.85
N ILE A 89 16.02 13.48 -11.73
CA ILE A 89 17.34 13.06 -12.23
C ILE A 89 18.29 12.99 -11.03
N VAL A 90 19.01 11.88 -10.89
CA VAL A 90 19.96 11.65 -9.79
C VAL A 90 21.37 11.65 -10.35
N VAL A 91 22.22 12.52 -9.80
CA VAL A 91 23.62 12.72 -10.19
C VAL A 91 24.52 12.30 -9.03
N MET A 92 25.43 11.36 -9.27
CA MET A 92 26.50 11.06 -8.31
C MET A 92 27.58 12.13 -8.39
N LEU A 93 27.94 12.69 -7.23
CA LEU A 93 28.98 13.70 -7.09
C LEU A 93 30.21 13.17 -6.36
N ASP A 94 30.03 12.11 -5.58
CA ASP A 94 31.05 11.35 -4.84
C ASP A 94 31.95 12.19 -3.90
N GLY A 95 31.69 13.49 -3.68
CA GLY A 95 32.53 14.41 -2.91
C GLY A 95 33.62 15.14 -3.71
N ASP A 96 33.58 15.05 -5.04
CA ASP A 96 34.62 15.48 -5.99
C ASP A 96 34.48 16.95 -6.43
N TYR A 97 33.26 17.50 -6.30
CA TYR A 97 32.86 18.81 -6.83
C TYR A 97 32.65 19.87 -5.74
N VAL A 98 32.59 21.15 -6.13
CA VAL A 98 32.32 22.29 -5.22
C VAL A 98 31.03 23.06 -5.52
N GLU A 99 30.59 23.08 -6.79
CA GLU A 99 29.46 23.87 -7.23
C GLU A 99 28.76 23.21 -8.44
N PHE A 100 27.44 23.38 -8.52
CA PHE A 100 26.59 23.06 -9.67
C PHE A 100 25.95 24.33 -10.21
N GLU A 101 26.00 24.54 -11.52
CA GLU A 101 25.35 25.64 -12.23
C GLU A 101 24.46 25.13 -13.37
N ALA A 102 23.30 25.76 -13.59
CA ALA A 102 22.42 25.52 -14.73
C ALA A 102 21.55 26.74 -15.07
N GLU A 103 20.95 26.73 -16.26
CA GLU A 103 19.87 27.62 -16.69
C GLU A 103 18.59 26.76 -16.85
N VAL A 104 17.53 27.02 -16.08
CA VAL A 104 16.28 26.23 -16.10
C VAL A 104 15.08 26.98 -16.68
N GLY A 105 14.20 26.25 -17.35
CA GLY A 105 12.97 26.79 -17.94
C GLY A 105 12.18 25.76 -18.75
N VAL A 106 10.98 26.17 -19.16
CA VAL A 106 10.08 25.35 -19.99
C VAL A 106 10.54 25.41 -21.45
N GLN A 107 10.56 24.26 -22.12
CA GLN A 107 10.86 24.18 -23.56
C GLN A 107 9.94 25.08 -24.40
N SER A 108 10.52 25.84 -25.33
CA SER A 108 9.77 26.64 -26.30
C SER A 108 8.72 25.82 -27.06
N HIS A 109 7.45 26.24 -26.99
CA HIS A 109 6.38 25.78 -27.87
C HIS A 109 5.49 26.94 -28.36
N SER A 110 4.83 26.75 -29.50
CA SER A 110 4.00 27.78 -30.15
C SER A 110 2.71 28.12 -29.41
N SER A 111 2.29 27.31 -28.43
CA SER A 111 1.12 27.57 -27.59
C SER A 111 1.44 28.22 -26.24
N GLY A 112 2.71 28.45 -25.89
CA GLY A 112 3.10 29.03 -24.60
C GLY A 112 2.75 28.18 -23.37
N ALA A 113 2.48 26.87 -23.54
CA ALA A 113 1.92 26.00 -22.51
C ALA A 113 2.97 25.11 -21.85
N GLY A 114 2.84 24.94 -20.53
CA GLY A 114 3.76 24.23 -19.64
C GLY A 114 4.03 25.07 -18.37
N SER A 115 4.15 24.41 -17.23
CA SER A 115 4.01 25.00 -15.89
C SER A 115 4.81 24.19 -14.86
N ILE A 116 6.09 24.56 -14.64
CA ILE A 116 7.07 23.66 -14.01
C ILE A 116 7.66 24.25 -12.73
N VAL A 117 7.78 23.45 -11.67
CA VAL A 117 8.58 23.76 -10.49
C VAL A 117 9.89 22.95 -10.52
N PHE A 118 11.00 23.63 -10.73
CA PHE A 118 12.36 23.10 -10.68
C PHE A 118 12.91 23.15 -9.26
N GLN A 119 13.43 22.03 -8.75
CA GLN A 119 14.07 21.96 -7.43
C GLN A 119 15.41 21.23 -7.52
N VAL A 120 16.38 21.65 -6.70
CA VAL A 120 17.64 20.93 -6.52
C VAL A 120 17.79 20.53 -5.06
N PHE A 121 18.12 19.27 -4.83
CA PHE A 121 18.46 18.72 -3.54
C PHE A 121 19.91 18.24 -3.57
N VAL A 122 20.65 18.49 -2.48
CA VAL A 122 22.06 18.10 -2.30
C VAL A 122 22.12 17.29 -1.02
N ASP A 123 22.59 16.04 -1.10
CA ASP A 123 22.50 15.04 -0.01
C ASP A 123 21.13 15.07 0.70
N GLY A 124 20.06 14.93 -0.08
CA GLY A 124 18.66 14.96 0.38
C GLY A 124 18.09 16.33 0.79
N ARG A 125 18.91 17.37 0.99
CA ARG A 125 18.46 18.70 1.46
C ARG A 125 18.14 19.63 0.30
N LYS A 126 16.96 20.26 0.28
CA LYS A 126 16.60 21.21 -0.79
C LYS A 126 17.49 22.45 -0.75
N ALA A 127 18.32 22.62 -1.78
CA ALA A 127 19.25 23.73 -1.97
C ALA A 127 18.72 24.80 -2.93
N PHE A 128 17.78 24.46 -3.82
CA PHE A 128 17.14 25.40 -4.75
C PHE A 128 15.65 25.08 -4.96
N ASP A 129 14.87 26.13 -5.20
CA ASP A 129 13.49 26.07 -5.64
C ASP A 129 13.20 27.20 -6.65
N SER A 130 12.59 26.89 -7.79
CA SER A 130 12.23 27.91 -8.77
C SER A 130 10.97 28.70 -8.38
N GLY A 131 10.03 28.10 -7.65
CA GLY A 131 8.60 28.40 -7.79
C GLY A 131 8.06 27.95 -9.16
N THR A 132 6.79 28.20 -9.47
CA THR A 132 6.25 27.91 -10.82
C THR A 132 6.94 28.78 -11.88
N ILE A 133 7.49 28.16 -12.92
CA ILE A 133 7.98 28.79 -14.15
C ILE A 133 7.09 28.34 -15.31
N LYS A 134 6.57 29.30 -16.09
CA LYS A 134 5.92 29.07 -17.38
C LYS A 134 6.83 29.56 -18.51
N GLN A 135 6.56 29.15 -19.74
CA GLN A 135 7.39 29.51 -20.92
C GLN A 135 7.54 31.05 -21.10
N ALA A 136 6.57 31.84 -20.62
CA ALA A 136 6.59 33.30 -20.68
C ALA A 136 7.49 33.96 -19.62
N ASP A 137 7.82 33.27 -18.53
CA ASP A 137 8.65 33.81 -17.42
C ASP A 137 10.16 33.75 -17.74
N GLY A 138 10.52 33.10 -18.85
CA GLY A 138 11.88 33.05 -19.37
C GLY A 138 12.70 31.90 -18.80
N VAL A 139 13.90 32.22 -18.30
CA VAL A 139 14.91 31.27 -17.82
C VAL A 139 15.43 31.73 -16.47
N LYS A 140 15.50 30.83 -15.48
CA LYS A 140 16.02 31.09 -14.14
C LYS A 140 17.39 30.45 -13.97
N SER A 141 18.37 31.18 -13.46
CA SER A 141 19.68 30.61 -13.14
C SER A 141 19.62 29.78 -11.85
N VAL A 142 20.28 28.63 -11.87
CA VAL A 142 20.54 27.74 -10.73
C VAL A 142 22.03 27.82 -10.44
N ARG A 143 22.38 28.07 -9.18
CA ARG A 143 23.75 27.96 -8.66
C ARG A 143 23.67 27.48 -7.23
N VAL A 144 24.22 26.30 -6.95
CA VAL A 144 24.22 25.68 -5.62
C VAL A 144 25.59 25.10 -5.31
N SER A 145 26.08 25.31 -4.08
CA SER A 145 27.29 24.61 -3.66
C SER A 145 26.98 23.13 -3.44
N VAL A 146 27.88 22.28 -3.92
CA VAL A 146 27.87 20.83 -3.73
C VAL A 146 29.18 20.37 -3.05
N ALA A 147 29.84 21.26 -2.33
CA ALA A 147 31.18 21.06 -1.78
C ALA A 147 31.25 19.90 -0.79
N GLY A 148 31.78 18.76 -1.25
CA GLY A 148 31.86 17.52 -0.48
C GLY A 148 30.56 16.70 -0.46
N ALA A 149 29.54 17.10 -1.22
CA ALA A 149 28.30 16.36 -1.35
C ALA A 149 28.49 15.04 -2.09
N ARG A 150 27.76 14.01 -1.67
CA ARG A 150 27.80 12.66 -2.26
C ARG A 150 26.92 12.57 -3.51
N GLU A 151 25.80 13.28 -3.51
CA GLU A 151 24.78 13.24 -4.57
C GLU A 151 24.06 14.58 -4.76
N MET A 152 23.45 14.73 -5.93
CA MET A 152 22.53 15.81 -6.24
C MET A 152 21.32 15.28 -7.01
N ARG A 153 20.13 15.73 -6.63
CA ARG A 153 18.85 15.32 -7.21
C ARG A 153 18.14 16.53 -7.78
N LEU A 154 17.90 16.51 -9.08
CA LEU A 154 17.26 17.55 -9.87
C LEU A 154 15.80 17.14 -10.13
N GLU A 155 14.82 17.97 -9.79
CA GLU A 155 13.40 17.64 -9.93
C GLU A 155 12.63 18.67 -10.76
N ALA A 156 11.61 18.21 -11.49
CA ALA A 156 10.61 19.02 -12.16
C ALA A 156 9.21 18.51 -11.77
N GLY A 157 8.44 19.34 -11.05
CA GLY A 157 7.03 19.09 -10.73
C GLY A 157 6.07 19.90 -11.61
N ASP A 158 4.82 19.42 -11.71
CA ASP A 158 3.74 19.92 -12.60
C ASP A 158 3.03 21.21 -12.13
N ALA A 159 3.61 21.91 -11.14
CA ALA A 159 3.04 23.07 -10.45
C ALA A 159 1.61 22.91 -9.88
N GLY A 160 1.02 21.71 -9.89
CA GLY A 160 -0.37 21.46 -9.51
C GLY A 160 -1.44 21.84 -10.55
N ASP A 161 -1.08 22.21 -11.79
CA ASP A 161 -2.04 22.31 -12.91
C ASP A 161 -1.99 21.13 -13.90
N GLY A 162 -1.20 20.09 -13.60
CA GLY A 162 -1.11 18.82 -14.33
C GLY A 162 -0.10 18.89 -15.47
N ASN A 163 0.67 17.80 -15.67
CA ASN A 163 1.93 17.77 -16.43
C ASN A 163 1.89 18.07 -17.97
N THR A 164 0.84 18.72 -18.48
CA THR A 164 0.58 18.88 -19.91
C THR A 164 1.53 19.88 -20.57
N ARG A 165 2.52 19.33 -21.29
CA ARG A 165 3.62 20.02 -22.00
C ARG A 165 4.80 20.45 -21.11
N ASP A 166 4.92 19.87 -19.92
CA ASP A 166 5.98 20.17 -18.96
C ASP A 166 7.33 19.53 -19.32
N MET A 167 7.87 19.94 -20.47
CA MET A 167 9.21 19.60 -20.91
C MET A 167 10.19 20.54 -20.19
N ALA A 168 10.83 19.99 -19.17
CA ALA A 168 11.78 20.66 -18.29
C ALA A 168 13.20 20.58 -18.86
N ASN A 169 13.82 21.73 -19.09
CA ASN A 169 15.21 21.81 -19.57
C ASN A 169 16.13 22.33 -18.45
N TRP A 170 17.28 21.67 -18.27
CA TRP A 170 18.41 22.12 -17.46
C TRP A 170 19.57 22.41 -18.41
N ALA A 171 19.57 23.60 -19.02
CA ALA A 171 20.60 23.99 -19.96
C ALA A 171 21.89 24.40 -19.25
N ASN A 172 23.02 24.23 -19.94
CA ASN A 172 24.38 24.49 -19.44
C ASN A 172 24.72 23.77 -18.11
N ALA A 173 23.95 22.74 -17.73
CA ALA A 173 24.07 22.01 -16.47
C ALA A 173 25.47 21.41 -16.29
N ARG A 174 26.24 21.97 -15.32
CA ARG A 174 27.67 21.71 -15.15
C ARG A 174 28.12 21.70 -13.70
N LEU A 175 29.19 20.96 -13.43
CA LEU A 175 29.83 20.83 -12.12
C LEU A 175 31.26 21.37 -12.14
N THR A 176 31.68 22.06 -11.09
CA THR A 176 33.06 22.58 -10.94
C THR A 176 33.88 21.66 -10.05
N ILE A 177 35.02 21.16 -10.55
CA ILE A 177 35.93 20.24 -9.83
C ILE A 177 36.64 20.96 -8.66
N LYS A 178 36.86 20.23 -7.54
CA LYS A 178 37.63 20.72 -6.38
C LYS A 178 39.16 20.68 -6.64
N PRO A 179 39.88 21.83 -6.66
CA PRO A 179 41.33 21.84 -6.92
C PRO A 179 42.15 21.12 -5.84
N GLY A 180 43.18 20.36 -6.24
CA GLY A 180 44.12 19.68 -5.33
C GLY A 180 43.55 18.48 -4.55
N TRP A 181 42.36 18.01 -4.95
CA TRP A 181 41.64 16.94 -4.29
C TRP A 181 42.23 15.54 -4.54
N LYS A 182 41.96 14.61 -3.62
CA LYS A 182 42.21 13.17 -3.77
C LYS A 182 40.91 12.39 -3.48
N PRO A 183 40.65 11.27 -4.18
CA PRO A 183 39.62 10.33 -3.76
C PRO A 183 39.83 9.87 -2.31
N ALA A 184 38.75 9.58 -1.61
CA ALA A 184 38.86 8.75 -0.41
C ALA A 184 39.20 7.32 -0.83
N GLU A 185 39.92 6.57 0.02
CA GLU A 185 40.09 5.13 -0.19
C GLU A 185 38.70 4.45 -0.15
N PRO A 186 38.34 3.64 -1.16
CA PRO A 186 37.11 2.84 -1.14
C PRO A 186 37.04 1.91 0.08
N VAL A 187 35.89 1.88 0.74
CA VAL A 187 35.63 1.05 1.93
C VAL A 187 35.51 -0.42 1.52
N ASP A 188 36.20 -1.32 2.23
CA ASP A 188 36.00 -2.77 2.03
C ASP A 188 34.79 -3.26 2.82
N VAL A 189 33.77 -3.72 2.07
CA VAL A 189 32.51 -4.23 2.62
C VAL A 189 32.43 -5.75 2.60
N ALA A 190 33.46 -6.46 2.16
CA ALA A 190 33.47 -7.93 2.17
C ALA A 190 33.33 -8.52 3.59
N GLN A 191 33.80 -7.80 4.61
CA GLN A 191 33.63 -8.16 6.03
C GLN A 191 32.16 -8.23 6.50
N PHE A 192 31.22 -7.62 5.78
CA PHE A 192 29.77 -7.68 6.06
C PHE A 192 29.02 -8.70 5.18
N ALA A 193 29.73 -9.52 4.40
CA ALA A 193 29.14 -10.55 3.55
C ALA A 193 29.24 -11.95 4.18
N ARG A 194 28.29 -12.81 3.82
CA ARG A 194 28.49 -14.27 3.87
C ARG A 194 29.42 -14.66 2.71
N VAL A 195 30.47 -15.44 2.99
CA VAL A 195 31.27 -16.11 1.95
C VAL A 195 30.54 -17.39 1.54
N VAL A 196 30.24 -17.51 0.25
CA VAL A 196 29.27 -18.49 -0.26
C VAL A 196 29.71 -19.09 -1.59
N THR A 197 29.12 -20.23 -1.94
CA THR A 197 29.23 -20.87 -3.25
C THR A 197 27.83 -21.11 -3.85
N TRP A 198 27.78 -21.28 -5.17
CA TRP A 198 26.59 -21.59 -5.97
C TRP A 198 26.95 -22.63 -7.04
N ASP A 199 25.96 -23.32 -7.59
CA ASP A 199 26.13 -23.91 -8.92
C ASP A 199 26.40 -22.79 -9.94
N ALA A 200 27.58 -22.83 -10.56
CA ALA A 200 28.01 -21.87 -11.57
C ALA A 200 27.24 -22.01 -12.89
N LYS A 201 26.69 -23.19 -13.19
CA LYS A 201 25.89 -23.44 -14.41
C LYS A 201 24.49 -22.85 -14.29
N ARG A 202 23.95 -22.75 -13.07
CA ARG A 202 22.69 -22.06 -12.80
C ARG A 202 22.87 -20.55 -12.94
N MET A 203 22.12 -19.96 -13.86
CA MET A 203 22.13 -18.52 -14.17
C MET A 203 20.84 -17.81 -13.73
N ASP A 204 19.82 -18.57 -13.34
CA ASP A 204 18.46 -18.13 -13.01
C ASP A 204 18.08 -18.47 -11.56
N GLY A 205 17.15 -17.67 -11.02
CA GLY A 205 16.64 -17.79 -9.66
C GLY A 205 15.48 -18.78 -9.51
N ALA A 206 14.49 -18.39 -8.71
CA ALA A 206 13.22 -19.07 -8.63
C ALA A 206 12.53 -19.09 -10.00
N ARG A 207 12.09 -20.29 -10.41
CA ARG A 207 11.44 -20.55 -11.70
C ARG A 207 9.92 -20.47 -11.61
N ALA A 208 9.39 -20.54 -10.39
CA ALA A 208 7.97 -20.31 -10.09
C ALA A 208 7.64 -18.81 -10.06
N SER A 209 6.51 -18.44 -10.64
CA SER A 209 5.89 -17.12 -10.48
C SER A 209 5.08 -17.00 -9.18
N ARG A 210 4.59 -15.79 -8.88
CA ARG A 210 3.74 -15.49 -7.71
C ARG A 210 2.43 -16.30 -7.60
N ILE A 211 2.03 -17.03 -8.64
CA ILE A 211 0.83 -17.88 -8.70
C ILE A 211 1.15 -19.39 -8.74
N GLU A 212 2.42 -19.78 -8.68
CA GLU A 212 2.86 -21.18 -8.75
C GLU A 212 3.46 -21.65 -7.42
N GLU A 213 3.58 -22.96 -7.25
CA GLU A 213 4.24 -23.53 -6.07
C GLU A 213 5.74 -23.29 -6.12
N PHE A 214 6.31 -22.84 -5.00
CA PHE A 214 7.74 -22.60 -4.89
C PHE A 214 8.53 -23.94 -4.88
N ASN A 215 9.37 -24.16 -5.88
CA ASN A 215 10.16 -25.40 -6.01
C ASN A 215 11.18 -25.55 -4.87
N ALA A 216 11.36 -26.76 -4.34
CA ALA A 216 12.37 -27.00 -3.28
C ALA A 216 13.79 -26.65 -3.76
N ASP A 217 14.13 -27.01 -4.99
CA ASP A 217 15.41 -26.72 -5.67
C ASP A 217 15.67 -25.23 -5.89
N ASP A 218 14.69 -24.36 -5.65
CA ASP A 218 14.78 -22.91 -5.87
C ASP A 218 15.02 -22.14 -4.55
N LEU A 219 14.90 -22.80 -3.38
CA LEU A 219 14.93 -22.14 -2.06
C LEU A 219 16.34 -21.72 -1.63
N PHE A 220 17.29 -22.62 -1.83
CA PHE A 220 18.61 -22.60 -1.21
C PHE A 220 19.70 -22.75 -2.26
N LEU A 221 19.82 -21.72 -3.11
CA LEU A 221 20.78 -21.71 -4.21
C LEU A 221 22.23 -21.55 -3.71
N GLU A 222 22.42 -20.88 -2.56
CA GLU A 222 23.73 -20.68 -1.96
C GLU A 222 24.05 -21.69 -0.84
N THR A 223 25.33 -22.06 -0.73
CA THR A 223 25.89 -22.78 0.42
C THR A 223 26.97 -21.92 1.09
N ASP A 224 26.90 -21.79 2.43
CA ASP A 224 27.91 -21.09 3.23
C ASP A 224 29.26 -21.83 3.14
N LEU A 225 30.33 -21.12 2.79
CA LEU A 225 31.68 -21.66 2.88
C LEU A 225 32.25 -21.38 4.27
N GLN A 226 32.69 -22.44 4.96
CA GLN A 226 33.34 -22.33 6.26
C GLN A 226 34.84 -22.08 6.09
N LEU A 227 35.40 -21.28 6.97
CA LEU A 227 36.85 -21.06 7.04
C LEU A 227 37.52 -22.34 7.59
N SER A 228 38.55 -22.83 6.90
CA SER A 228 39.32 -23.99 7.34
C SER A 228 40.20 -23.66 8.56
N ALA A 229 40.66 -24.69 9.27
CA ALA A 229 41.48 -24.53 10.48
C ALA A 229 42.82 -23.78 10.26
N ASN A 230 43.31 -23.73 9.02
CA ASN A 230 44.48 -22.94 8.59
C ASN A 230 44.10 -21.54 8.06
N GLY A 231 42.86 -21.09 8.25
CA GLY A 231 42.42 -19.74 7.91
C GLY A 231 42.16 -19.48 6.43
N THR A 232 41.69 -20.48 5.66
CA THR A 232 41.43 -20.33 4.21
C THR A 232 40.03 -20.82 3.81
N PHE A 233 39.49 -20.33 2.70
CA PHE A 233 38.30 -20.90 2.06
C PHE A 233 38.72 -21.80 0.89
N GLN A 234 38.36 -23.08 0.92
CA GLN A 234 38.52 -23.96 -0.25
C GLN A 234 37.41 -23.68 -1.26
N ILE A 235 37.76 -23.34 -2.50
CA ILE A 235 36.78 -23.19 -3.60
C ILE A 235 36.27 -24.58 -3.99
N PRO A 236 34.95 -24.87 -3.89
CA PRO A 236 34.37 -26.09 -4.42
C PRO A 236 34.39 -26.07 -5.95
N VAL A 237 34.74 -27.21 -6.55
CA VAL A 237 34.80 -27.41 -8.01
C VAL A 237 33.84 -28.52 -8.39
N ASN A 238 32.89 -28.22 -9.27
CA ASN A 238 31.90 -29.16 -9.80
C ASN A 238 31.95 -29.12 -11.33
N ASP A 239 32.02 -30.28 -11.98
CA ASP A 239 32.12 -30.42 -13.45
C ASP A 239 33.16 -29.48 -14.12
N GLY A 240 34.37 -29.38 -13.53
CA GLY A 240 35.44 -28.51 -14.01
C GLY A 240 35.23 -27.01 -13.77
N ILE A 241 34.25 -26.61 -12.96
CA ILE A 241 33.97 -25.20 -12.64
C ILE A 241 34.03 -24.95 -11.14
N GLY A 242 34.97 -24.09 -10.72
CA GLY A 242 35.06 -23.55 -9.36
C GLY A 242 34.14 -22.34 -9.15
N CYS A 243 33.53 -22.24 -7.96
CA CYS A 243 32.62 -21.13 -7.63
C CYS A 243 32.81 -20.63 -6.19
N ILE A 244 33.06 -19.34 -6.02
CA ILE A 244 33.10 -18.65 -4.72
C ILE A 244 32.55 -17.23 -4.88
N GLY A 245 31.98 -16.64 -3.84
CA GLY A 245 31.50 -15.27 -3.88
C GLY A 245 31.03 -14.73 -2.53
N LEU A 246 30.40 -13.56 -2.60
CA LEU A 246 29.96 -12.77 -1.46
C LEU A 246 28.46 -12.48 -1.60
N GLN A 247 27.71 -12.64 -0.50
CA GLN A 247 26.31 -12.24 -0.40
C GLN A 247 26.08 -11.39 0.85
N TRP A 248 25.55 -10.19 0.65
CA TRP A 248 25.13 -9.27 1.71
C TRP A 248 23.62 -9.38 1.97
N LEU A 249 23.15 -8.74 3.06
CA LEU A 249 21.72 -8.40 3.19
C LEU A 249 21.36 -7.22 2.27
N ASN A 250 22.25 -6.23 2.19
CA ASN A 250 22.08 -4.99 1.45
C ASN A 250 22.54 -5.10 -0.01
N ARG A 251 22.18 -4.12 -0.82
CA ARG A 251 22.77 -3.91 -2.15
C ARG A 251 23.92 -2.91 -2.03
N TRP A 252 25.07 -3.19 -2.63
CA TRP A 252 26.26 -2.32 -2.55
C TRP A 252 26.73 -1.82 -3.92
N PRO A 253 27.06 -0.52 -4.06
CA PRO A 253 27.72 0.01 -5.25
C PRO A 253 29.22 -0.32 -5.18
N LEU A 254 29.65 -1.35 -5.91
CA LEU A 254 31.02 -1.88 -5.87
C LEU A 254 31.93 -1.22 -6.92
N GLN A 255 33.20 -1.03 -6.62
CA GLN A 255 34.20 -0.42 -7.51
C GLN A 255 35.34 -1.39 -7.85
N GLU A 256 35.82 -2.15 -6.87
CA GLU A 256 36.89 -3.13 -7.05
C GLU A 256 36.62 -4.39 -6.21
N LEU A 257 36.86 -5.55 -6.78
CA LEU A 257 36.71 -6.87 -6.16
C LEU A 257 38.08 -7.56 -6.16
N ARG A 258 38.51 -8.13 -5.04
CA ARG A 258 39.78 -8.89 -4.98
C ARG A 258 39.59 -10.28 -4.42
N LEU A 259 40.39 -11.20 -4.95
CA LEU A 259 40.47 -12.59 -4.52
C LEU A 259 41.95 -12.94 -4.32
N GLN A 260 42.37 -13.06 -3.07
CA GLN A 260 43.75 -13.45 -2.72
C GLN A 260 43.79 -14.96 -2.49
N PHE A 261 44.67 -15.66 -3.20
CA PHE A 261 44.93 -17.08 -2.98
C PHE A 261 45.94 -17.26 -1.84
N ALA A 262 45.95 -18.44 -1.20
CA ALA A 262 47.01 -18.78 -0.25
C ALA A 262 48.29 -19.14 -1.01
N ALA A 263 49.48 -18.85 -0.45
CA ALA A 263 50.77 -19.00 -1.14
C ALA A 263 51.09 -20.42 -1.68
N GLU A 264 50.50 -21.47 -1.09
CA GLU A 264 50.64 -22.86 -1.58
C GLU A 264 49.55 -23.28 -2.58
N SER A 265 48.56 -22.40 -2.85
CA SER A 265 47.51 -22.63 -3.84
C SER A 265 48.02 -22.30 -5.25
N PRO A 266 47.71 -23.11 -6.27
CA PRO A 266 47.90 -22.67 -7.66
C PRO A 266 47.04 -21.44 -7.96
N LEU A 267 47.47 -20.64 -8.92
CA LEU A 267 46.67 -19.55 -9.51
C LEU A 267 45.95 -20.06 -10.77
N PRO A 268 44.65 -19.79 -10.95
CA PRO A 268 43.98 -20.02 -12.23
C PRO A 268 44.47 -19.03 -13.30
N PRO A 269 44.43 -19.37 -14.60
CA PRO A 269 44.62 -18.39 -15.67
C PRO A 269 43.54 -17.30 -15.62
N ALA A 270 43.90 -16.02 -15.72
CA ALA A 270 42.91 -14.92 -15.65
C ALA A 270 41.78 -15.07 -16.70
N ALA A 271 42.10 -15.55 -17.91
CA ALA A 271 41.12 -15.83 -18.96
C ALA A 271 40.18 -17.03 -18.68
N SER A 272 40.36 -17.74 -17.56
CA SER A 272 39.43 -18.78 -17.08
C SER A 272 38.43 -18.25 -16.04
N VAL A 273 38.51 -16.97 -15.67
CA VAL A 273 37.78 -16.38 -14.55
C VAL A 273 36.78 -15.34 -15.07
N GLU A 274 35.51 -15.54 -14.72
CA GLU A 274 34.45 -14.55 -14.94
C GLU A 274 33.92 -14.06 -13.59
N VAL A 275 33.65 -12.76 -13.47
CA VAL A 275 33.02 -12.18 -12.27
C VAL A 275 31.58 -11.82 -12.63
N GLN A 276 30.62 -12.37 -11.89
CA GLN A 276 29.19 -12.20 -12.13
C GLN A 276 28.50 -11.49 -10.96
N GLY A 277 27.47 -10.69 -11.25
CA GLY A 277 26.59 -10.04 -10.28
C GLY A 277 25.14 -10.52 -10.41
N TRP A 278 24.37 -10.37 -9.33
CA TRP A 278 22.95 -10.73 -9.28
C TRP A 278 22.03 -9.54 -9.50
N PHE A 279 21.13 -9.65 -10.48
CA PHE A 279 20.18 -8.58 -10.86
C PHE A 279 18.74 -9.11 -10.89
N GLY A 280 17.82 -8.45 -10.18
CA GLY A 280 16.41 -8.83 -10.10
C GLY A 280 15.63 -8.20 -8.93
N GLU A 281 14.39 -8.65 -8.75
CA GLU A 281 13.40 -8.11 -7.79
C GLU A 281 13.67 -8.54 -6.33
N SER A 282 14.42 -9.63 -6.12
CA SER A 282 14.68 -10.18 -4.78
C SER A 282 15.96 -11.04 -4.72
N ALA A 283 16.25 -11.61 -3.55
CA ALA A 283 17.32 -12.58 -3.39
C ALA A 283 17.02 -13.92 -4.11
N TRP A 284 15.76 -14.19 -4.49
CA TRP A 284 15.33 -15.40 -5.19
C TRP A 284 14.96 -15.14 -6.64
N GLN A 285 14.40 -13.98 -6.98
CA GLN A 285 14.08 -13.63 -8.37
C GLN A 285 15.16 -12.74 -8.95
N GLY A 286 15.76 -13.22 -10.03
CA GLY A 286 16.81 -12.53 -10.73
C GLY A 286 17.61 -13.47 -11.61
N LYS A 287 18.68 -12.94 -12.18
CA LYS A 287 19.65 -13.68 -12.98
C LYS A 287 21.06 -13.23 -12.62
N TRP A 288 22.00 -14.15 -12.80
CA TRP A 288 23.42 -13.84 -12.87
C TRP A 288 23.74 -13.21 -14.23
N ALA A 289 24.56 -12.18 -14.23
CA ALA A 289 25.16 -11.61 -15.44
C ALA A 289 26.63 -11.27 -15.18
N ALA A 290 27.48 -11.39 -16.20
CA ALA A 290 28.86 -10.95 -16.12
C ALA A 290 28.92 -9.45 -15.77
N LEU A 291 29.83 -9.08 -14.87
CA LEU A 291 30.11 -7.69 -14.53
C LEU A 291 31.08 -7.09 -15.56
N ASP A 292 30.83 -5.85 -15.91
CA ASP A 292 31.63 -5.12 -16.88
C ASP A 292 32.85 -4.50 -16.18
N GLY A 293 34.06 -4.98 -16.50
CA GLY A 293 35.28 -4.58 -15.78
C GLY A 293 36.58 -5.15 -16.36
N VAL A 294 37.70 -4.92 -15.68
CA VAL A 294 39.04 -5.39 -16.05
C VAL A 294 39.61 -6.25 -14.93
N LEU A 295 40.09 -7.45 -15.27
CA LEU A 295 40.72 -8.39 -14.35
C LEU A 295 42.25 -8.35 -14.48
N ASP A 296 42.92 -7.80 -13.47
CA ASP A 296 44.38 -7.92 -13.33
C ASP A 296 44.72 -9.12 -12.42
N ALA A 297 45.86 -9.76 -12.71
CA ALA A 297 46.48 -10.74 -11.82
C ALA A 297 47.86 -10.21 -11.38
N ALA A 298 48.07 -10.07 -10.08
CA ALA A 298 49.30 -9.56 -9.48
C ALA A 298 49.71 -10.45 -8.32
N GLU A 299 50.86 -11.12 -8.45
CA GLU A 299 51.35 -12.13 -7.51
C GLU A 299 50.24 -13.15 -7.17
N GLU A 300 49.88 -13.31 -5.89
CA GLU A 300 48.87 -14.25 -5.41
C GLU A 300 47.42 -13.69 -5.45
N THR A 301 47.21 -12.51 -6.06
CA THR A 301 45.93 -11.78 -5.99
C THR A 301 45.33 -11.46 -7.35
N PHE A 302 44.04 -11.74 -7.53
CA PHE A 302 43.23 -11.12 -8.58
C PHE A 302 42.64 -9.80 -8.11
N VAL A 303 42.64 -8.80 -9.00
CA VAL A 303 42.00 -7.50 -8.79
C VAL A 303 41.10 -7.20 -9.98
N PHE A 304 39.78 -7.27 -9.77
CA PHE A 304 38.76 -6.96 -10.77
C PHE A 304 38.19 -5.56 -10.53
N ARG A 305 38.43 -4.62 -11.44
CA ARG A 305 37.90 -3.25 -11.35
C ARG A 305 36.70 -3.10 -12.26
N LEU A 306 35.56 -2.72 -11.68
CA LEU A 306 34.34 -2.48 -12.44
C LEU A 306 34.49 -1.22 -13.29
N LYS A 307 33.86 -1.19 -14.46
CA LYS A 307 33.65 0.08 -15.19
C LYS A 307 32.81 1.02 -14.32
N PRO A 308 32.97 2.36 -14.43
CA PRO A 308 32.26 3.30 -13.56
C PRO A 308 30.74 3.10 -13.57
N GLU A 309 30.17 2.73 -14.72
CA GLU A 309 28.73 2.52 -14.93
C GLU A 309 28.24 1.28 -14.19
N ALA A 310 28.92 0.14 -14.37
CA ALA A 310 28.62 -1.10 -13.66
C ALA A 310 28.71 -0.92 -12.13
N GLY A 311 29.68 -0.12 -11.66
CA GLY A 311 29.86 0.18 -10.25
C GLY A 311 28.84 1.12 -9.61
N ARG A 312 27.87 1.66 -10.39
CA ARG A 312 26.74 2.46 -9.87
C ARG A 312 25.46 1.67 -9.68
N VAL A 313 25.39 0.41 -10.12
CA VAL A 313 24.23 -0.47 -9.90
C VAL A 313 24.44 -1.26 -8.60
N PRO A 314 23.65 -1.03 -7.53
CA PRO A 314 23.87 -1.71 -6.26
C PRO A 314 23.54 -3.20 -6.36
N VAL A 315 24.50 -4.08 -6.04
CA VAL A 315 24.35 -5.55 -6.11
C VAL A 315 24.32 -6.20 -4.72
N GLN A 316 23.45 -7.21 -4.54
CA GLN A 316 23.34 -7.98 -3.28
C GLN A 316 24.25 -9.20 -3.25
N LYS A 317 24.63 -9.74 -4.42
CA LYS A 317 25.45 -10.93 -4.57
C LYS A 317 26.43 -10.76 -5.73
N ILE A 318 27.66 -11.23 -5.53
CA ILE A 318 28.67 -11.39 -6.58
C ILE A 318 29.32 -12.77 -6.48
N ARG A 319 29.81 -13.31 -7.60
CA ARG A 319 30.58 -14.56 -7.64
C ARG A 319 31.71 -14.54 -8.67
N TRP A 320 32.83 -15.16 -8.32
CA TRP A 320 33.89 -15.56 -9.24
C TRP A 320 33.60 -16.99 -9.72
N VAL A 321 33.49 -17.15 -11.03
CA VAL A 321 33.35 -18.44 -11.72
C VAL A 321 34.68 -18.77 -12.38
N ILE A 322 35.26 -19.94 -12.08
CA ILE A 322 36.62 -20.31 -12.47
C ILE A 322 36.59 -21.62 -13.27
N GLN A 323 36.93 -21.59 -14.55
CA GLN A 323 36.97 -22.77 -15.43
C GLN A 323 38.26 -23.58 -15.16
N SER A 324 38.24 -24.49 -14.19
CA SER A 324 39.35 -25.39 -13.88
C SER A 324 38.94 -26.62 -13.07
N GLU A 325 39.52 -27.78 -13.41
CA GLU A 325 39.49 -29.01 -12.58
C GLU A 325 40.38 -28.92 -11.33
N LYS A 326 41.20 -27.87 -11.19
CA LYS A 326 42.08 -27.67 -10.04
C LYS A 326 41.31 -27.07 -8.88
N ARG A 327 41.54 -27.59 -7.67
CA ARG A 327 41.10 -26.94 -6.42
C ARG A 327 42.01 -25.76 -6.08
N PHE A 328 41.42 -24.76 -5.45
CA PHE A 328 42.09 -23.52 -5.04
C PHE A 328 41.73 -23.19 -3.59
N ASN A 329 42.68 -22.62 -2.84
CA ASN A 329 42.45 -22.12 -1.48
C ASN A 329 42.61 -20.59 -1.48
N VAL A 330 41.59 -19.90 -1.00
CA VAL A 330 41.50 -18.44 -0.91
C VAL A 330 41.85 -17.99 0.49
N GLN A 331 42.76 -17.04 0.61
CA GLN A 331 43.24 -16.47 1.87
C GLN A 331 42.40 -15.27 2.32
N THR A 332 42.02 -14.38 1.39
CA THR A 332 41.11 -13.25 1.66
C THR A 332 40.21 -12.95 0.46
N LEU A 333 39.04 -12.36 0.73
CA LEU A 333 38.15 -11.76 -0.25
C LEU A 333 37.96 -10.29 0.13
N SER A 334 37.94 -9.41 -0.87
CA SER A 334 37.81 -7.95 -0.70
C SER A 334 36.77 -7.40 -1.67
N ALA A 335 35.93 -6.48 -1.22
CA ALA A 335 34.89 -5.84 -2.01
C ALA A 335 34.85 -4.36 -1.67
N ARG A 336 35.59 -3.56 -2.43
CA ARG A 336 35.71 -2.12 -2.27
C ARG A 336 34.49 -1.41 -2.85
N SER A 337 33.72 -0.73 -2.02
CA SER A 337 32.52 0.03 -2.39
C SER A 337 32.81 1.53 -2.59
N ARG A 338 31.99 2.18 -3.41
CA ARG A 338 31.97 3.66 -3.58
C ARG A 338 31.55 4.41 -2.31
N THR A 339 30.94 3.73 -1.33
CA THR A 339 30.47 4.35 -0.09
C THR A 339 31.62 4.95 0.71
N ARG A 340 31.51 6.22 1.09
CA ARG A 340 32.46 6.88 2.00
C ARG A 340 32.03 6.73 3.45
N TRP A 341 33.00 6.50 4.33
CA TRP A 341 32.82 6.51 5.78
C TRP A 341 33.47 7.74 6.41
N ASP A 342 32.77 8.32 7.38
CA ASP A 342 33.20 9.43 8.21
C ASP A 342 33.38 8.93 9.67
N SER A 343 34.05 9.72 10.53
CA SER A 343 34.29 9.35 11.94
C SER A 343 33.36 10.09 12.91
N VAL A 344 32.92 9.43 13.98
CA VAL A 344 32.29 10.09 15.13
C VAL A 344 32.61 9.37 16.45
N GLN A 345 32.71 10.15 17.53
CA GLN A 345 32.83 9.63 18.89
C GLN A 345 31.46 9.63 19.59
N LEU A 346 30.92 8.43 19.84
CA LEU A 346 29.67 8.23 20.55
C LEU A 346 29.90 7.90 22.03
N ARG A 347 28.89 8.15 22.85
CA ARG A 347 28.87 7.86 24.29
C ARG A 347 27.64 7.04 24.65
N LEU A 348 27.89 5.87 25.24
CA LEU A 348 26.89 4.90 25.65
C LEU A 348 26.75 4.91 27.18
N VAL A 349 25.52 4.92 27.68
CA VAL A 349 25.19 4.85 29.11
C VAL A 349 24.01 3.91 29.30
N VAL A 350 24.06 3.00 30.27
CA VAL A 350 22.87 2.28 30.78
C VAL A 350 22.48 2.86 32.13
N GLU A 351 21.20 3.20 32.30
CA GLU A 351 20.68 3.90 33.48
C GLU A 351 20.82 3.08 34.77
N ASN A 352 20.58 1.76 34.70
CA ASN A 352 20.67 0.83 35.82
C ASN A 352 21.40 -0.44 35.35
N GLY A 353 22.72 -0.36 35.19
CA GLY A 353 23.52 -1.50 34.69
C GLY A 353 23.34 -2.78 35.50
N GLY A 354 23.32 -2.65 36.83
CA GLY A 354 23.20 -3.78 37.76
C GLY A 354 24.56 -4.37 38.13
N THR A 355 24.72 -4.83 39.37
CA THR A 355 26.00 -5.23 39.95
C THR A 355 26.74 -6.26 39.08
N ASN A 356 27.92 -5.88 38.59
CA ASN A 356 28.78 -6.67 37.70
C ASN A 356 28.18 -7.08 36.34
N ALA A 357 27.07 -6.48 35.91
CA ALA A 357 26.48 -6.77 34.61
C ALA A 357 27.40 -6.36 33.44
N THR A 358 27.50 -7.25 32.47
CA THR A 358 28.16 -7.03 31.18
C THR A 358 27.16 -7.05 30.04
N GLY A 359 27.50 -6.37 28.96
CA GLY A 359 26.83 -6.46 27.67
C GLY A 359 27.85 -6.34 26.54
N GLU A 360 27.37 -6.46 25.32
CA GLU A 360 28.18 -6.46 24.11
C GLU A 360 27.59 -5.46 23.10
N VAL A 361 28.47 -4.75 22.41
CA VAL A 361 28.13 -3.92 21.25
C VAL A 361 28.91 -4.42 20.03
N THR A 362 28.20 -4.67 18.94
CA THR A 362 28.74 -5.01 17.62
C THR A 362 28.33 -3.91 16.65
N ILE A 363 29.19 -3.58 15.68
CA ILE A 363 28.90 -2.63 14.62
C ILE A 363 28.74 -3.34 13.28
N ASP A 364 27.60 -3.09 12.61
CA ASP A 364 27.29 -3.55 11.26
C ASP A 364 27.39 -2.38 10.28
N ASP A 365 27.86 -2.63 9.06
CA ASP A 365 28.07 -1.64 7.99
C ASP A 365 28.90 -0.41 8.46
N GLY A 366 29.90 -0.67 9.32
CA GLY A 366 30.86 0.27 9.90
C GLY A 366 31.89 -0.46 10.78
N GLU A 367 32.84 0.26 11.39
CA GLU A 367 33.88 -0.31 12.25
C GLU A 367 34.24 0.61 13.43
N PHE A 368 34.85 0.07 14.51
CA PHE A 368 35.54 0.91 15.50
C PHE A 368 36.83 1.48 14.89
N GLU A 369 37.31 2.63 15.36
CA GLU A 369 38.53 3.27 14.78
C GLU A 369 39.81 2.42 14.93
N ASP A 370 39.79 1.34 15.72
CA ASP A 370 40.87 0.35 15.82
C ASP A 370 40.65 -0.91 14.95
N GLY A 371 39.66 -0.88 14.04
CA GLY A 371 39.34 -1.96 13.10
C GLY A 371 38.57 -3.14 13.70
N ARG A 372 38.16 -3.08 14.98
CA ARG A 372 37.31 -4.11 15.58
C ARG A 372 35.84 -3.92 15.20
N LEU A 373 35.11 -5.03 15.10
CA LEU A 373 33.65 -5.04 14.89
C LEU A 373 32.83 -5.30 16.17
N THR A 374 33.44 -5.80 17.25
CA THR A 374 32.75 -6.13 18.51
C THR A 374 33.53 -5.67 19.75
N GLN A 375 32.80 -5.22 20.78
CA GLN A 375 33.34 -4.78 22.05
C GLN A 375 32.47 -5.23 23.24
N GLN A 376 33.12 -5.79 24.25
CA GLN A 376 32.51 -6.11 25.55
C GLN A 376 32.48 -4.88 26.45
N TRP A 377 31.41 -4.71 27.22
CA TRP A 377 31.11 -3.51 27.99
C TRP A 377 30.63 -3.84 29.42
N ASN A 378 31.26 -3.24 30.43
CA ASN A 378 30.73 -3.22 31.80
C ASN A 378 29.67 -2.13 31.93
N LEU A 379 28.41 -2.53 32.11
CA LEU A 379 27.24 -1.64 32.03
C LEU A 379 27.14 -0.63 33.18
N ASN A 380 28.00 -0.74 34.19
CA ASN A 380 28.09 0.21 35.31
C ASN A 380 29.04 1.39 35.04
N LYS A 381 29.61 1.49 33.84
CA LYS A 381 30.47 2.60 33.41
C LYS A 381 30.03 3.11 32.03
N PRO A 382 29.97 4.43 31.78
CA PRO A 382 29.83 4.95 30.43
C PRO A 382 30.94 4.44 29.51
N LEU A 383 30.60 4.17 28.26
CA LEU A 383 31.55 3.76 27.21
C LEU A 383 31.63 4.85 26.14
N SER A 384 32.82 5.41 25.94
CA SER A 384 33.14 6.24 24.77
C SER A 384 33.58 5.32 23.64
N LEU A 385 33.06 5.54 22.43
CA LEU A 385 33.12 4.63 21.31
C LEU A 385 33.42 5.41 20.02
N PRO A 386 34.70 5.52 19.62
CA PRO A 386 35.09 6.08 18.33
C PRO A 386 34.77 5.08 17.20
N ILE A 387 33.93 5.50 16.25
CA ILE A 387 33.46 4.68 15.14
C ILE A 387 33.68 5.37 13.79
N ARG A 388 33.92 4.55 12.76
CA ARG A 388 33.81 4.92 11.36
C ARG A 388 32.48 4.38 10.83
N TYR A 389 31.69 5.24 10.20
CA TYR A 389 30.31 4.94 9.81
C TYR A 389 29.98 5.43 8.40
N GLY A 390 29.09 4.70 7.72
CA GLY A 390 28.48 5.11 6.47
C GLY A 390 27.27 5.99 6.70
N HIS A 391 27.18 7.08 5.93
CA HIS A 391 25.95 7.81 5.74
C HIS A 391 25.04 7.07 4.76
N SER A 392 23.72 7.21 4.94
CA SER A 392 22.77 6.87 3.88
C SER A 392 23.00 7.72 2.63
N SER A 393 22.64 7.17 1.47
CA SER A 393 22.73 7.81 0.15
C SER A 393 21.64 7.22 -0.74
N ILE A 394 21.35 7.82 -1.90
CA ILE A 394 20.34 7.34 -2.84
C ILE A 394 20.64 5.95 -3.44
N LEU A 395 21.90 5.51 -3.36
CA LEU A 395 22.33 4.13 -3.67
C LEU A 395 21.90 3.11 -2.59
N LYS A 396 21.45 3.60 -1.44
CA LYS A 396 20.97 2.92 -0.23
C LYS A 396 21.63 1.56 0.11
N SER A 397 22.94 1.63 0.39
CA SER A 397 23.46 0.87 1.53
C SER A 397 22.79 1.36 2.83
N GLN A 398 22.54 0.49 3.80
CA GLN A 398 21.91 0.88 5.07
C GLN A 398 22.75 1.91 5.86
N PRO A 399 22.13 2.63 6.82
CA PRO A 399 22.89 3.31 7.86
C PRO A 399 23.68 2.29 8.69
N THR A 400 24.87 2.67 9.17
CA THR A 400 25.63 1.88 10.15
C THR A 400 24.82 1.66 11.43
N VAL A 401 24.74 0.42 11.90
CA VAL A 401 23.97 0.03 13.09
C VAL A 401 24.88 -0.50 14.19
N LEU A 402 24.77 0.08 15.39
CA LEU A 402 25.29 -0.52 16.62
C LEU A 402 24.27 -1.54 17.15
N ARG A 403 24.54 -2.83 17.00
CA ARG A 403 23.76 -3.90 17.64
C ARG A 403 24.21 -4.12 19.07
N PHE A 404 23.26 -4.07 19.99
CA PHE A 404 23.47 -4.31 21.42
C PHE A 404 22.96 -5.70 21.81
N ARG A 405 23.71 -6.36 22.69
CA ARG A 405 23.29 -7.56 23.43
C ARG A 405 23.45 -7.27 24.92
N LEU A 406 22.33 -6.98 25.59
CA LEU A 406 22.26 -6.60 27.00
C LEU A 406 21.44 -7.65 27.78
N PRO A 407 21.54 -7.72 29.12
CA PRO A 407 20.67 -8.58 29.94
C PRO A 407 19.16 -8.33 29.75
N THR A 408 18.79 -7.15 29.22
CA THR A 408 17.41 -6.73 28.94
C THR A 408 16.91 -7.07 27.52
N GLY A 409 17.76 -7.58 26.61
CA GLY A 409 17.38 -7.89 25.23
C GLY A 409 18.49 -7.69 24.19
N SER A 410 18.12 -7.70 22.91
CA SER A 410 19.03 -7.37 21.81
C SER A 410 18.29 -6.58 20.73
N PHE A 411 18.93 -5.56 20.18
CA PHE A 411 18.35 -4.52 19.33
C PHE A 411 19.46 -3.68 18.67
N GLY A 412 19.17 -2.98 17.57
CA GLY A 412 20.08 -2.03 16.94
C GLY A 412 19.84 -0.57 17.37
N VAL A 413 20.85 0.28 17.21
CA VAL A 413 20.74 1.74 17.15
C VAL A 413 21.47 2.22 15.90
N SER A 414 20.78 2.93 15.01
CA SER A 414 21.40 3.58 13.85
C SER A 414 22.30 4.72 14.32
N VAL A 415 23.54 4.77 13.80
CA VAL A 415 24.47 5.88 14.04
C VAL A 415 23.91 7.18 13.44
N GLU A 416 23.28 7.07 12.27
CA GLU A 416 22.66 8.21 11.57
C GLU A 416 21.51 8.82 12.37
N ASP A 417 20.71 8.00 13.08
CA ASP A 417 19.65 8.51 13.96
C ASP A 417 20.20 9.36 15.12
N VAL A 418 21.30 8.95 15.73
CA VAL A 418 21.96 9.73 16.80
C VAL A 418 22.46 11.09 16.29
N LEU A 419 22.87 11.14 15.02
CA LEU A 419 23.42 12.34 14.37
C LEU A 419 22.34 13.29 13.84
N GLN A 420 21.25 12.76 13.29
CA GLN A 420 20.15 13.55 12.71
C GLN A 420 19.10 13.96 13.75
N ASN A 421 18.75 13.05 14.67
CA ASN A 421 17.66 13.24 15.64
C ASN A 421 18.16 13.59 17.06
N GLY A 422 19.48 13.48 17.31
CA GLY A 422 20.08 13.73 18.61
C GLY A 422 20.03 12.50 19.54
N PRO A 423 20.07 12.67 20.87
CA PRO A 423 20.24 11.54 21.78
C PRO A 423 19.12 10.49 21.72
N VAL A 424 19.52 9.24 21.51
CA VAL A 424 18.64 8.06 21.49
C VAL A 424 18.49 7.53 22.92
N TYR A 425 17.25 7.44 23.41
CA TYR A 425 16.93 6.89 24.75
C TYR A 425 15.87 5.79 24.65
N ILE A 426 16.20 4.58 25.11
CA ILE A 426 15.36 3.37 24.99
C ILE A 426 15.03 2.85 26.40
N PRO A 427 13.88 3.22 27.00
CA PRO A 427 13.65 3.06 28.44
C PRO A 427 13.69 1.61 28.95
N VAL A 428 13.21 0.62 28.18
CA VAL A 428 13.20 -0.81 28.59
C VAL A 428 14.59 -1.41 28.74
N HIS A 429 15.55 -0.92 27.96
CA HIS A 429 16.93 -1.40 27.99
C HIS A 429 17.82 -0.47 28.83
N GLY A 430 17.25 0.62 29.36
CA GLY A 430 17.96 1.67 30.08
C GLY A 430 19.01 2.41 29.24
N LEU A 431 19.12 2.12 27.94
CA LEU A 431 20.21 2.59 27.10
C LEU A 431 19.97 4.04 26.67
N PHE A 432 21.04 4.82 26.76
CA PHE A 432 21.16 6.19 26.27
C PHE A 432 22.41 6.30 25.39
N VAL A 433 22.25 6.82 24.17
CA VAL A 433 23.32 7.02 23.18
C VAL A 433 23.32 8.48 22.75
N THR A 434 24.49 9.12 22.77
CA THR A 434 24.70 10.52 22.36
C THR A 434 26.07 10.72 21.73
N THR A 435 26.33 11.85 21.07
CA THR A 435 27.69 12.20 20.61
C THR A 435 28.49 12.84 21.76
N GLU A 436 29.82 12.71 21.75
CA GLU A 436 30.67 13.48 22.68
C GLU A 436 30.93 14.92 22.22
N SER A 437 30.60 15.24 20.96
CA SER A 437 30.61 16.62 20.43
C SER A 437 29.50 17.50 20.99
N THR A 438 28.35 16.92 21.38
CA THR A 438 27.18 17.63 21.93
C THR A 438 26.76 16.96 23.24
N PRO A 439 27.55 17.07 24.32
CA PRO A 439 27.40 16.23 25.51
C PRO A 439 26.14 16.57 26.33
N VAL A 440 25.07 15.82 26.09
CA VAL A 440 23.84 15.82 26.90
C VAL A 440 23.89 14.63 27.87
N THR A 441 23.64 14.85 29.17
CA THR A 441 23.49 13.74 30.12
C THR A 441 22.08 13.13 30.06
N LEU A 442 21.93 11.85 30.41
CA LEU A 442 20.61 11.20 30.49
C LEU A 442 19.64 11.96 31.43
N ALA A 443 20.13 12.53 32.54
CA ALA A 443 19.31 13.33 33.44
C ALA A 443 18.76 14.60 32.76
N GLN A 444 19.60 15.31 32.00
CA GLN A 444 19.17 16.46 31.19
C GLN A 444 18.23 16.04 30.06
N HIS A 445 18.48 14.91 29.38
CA HIS A 445 17.57 14.40 28.35
C HIS A 445 16.18 14.09 28.93
N LYS A 446 16.12 13.39 30.06
CA LYS A 446 14.87 13.12 30.80
C LYS A 446 14.13 14.39 31.19
N GLN A 447 14.84 15.44 31.62
CA GLN A 447 14.26 16.74 31.89
C GLN A 447 13.72 17.41 30.61
N ASN A 448 14.46 17.33 29.49
CA ASN A 448 14.10 17.91 28.20
C ASN A 448 12.92 17.19 27.50
N ILE A 449 12.62 15.94 27.87
CA ILE A 449 11.45 15.19 27.39
C ILE A 449 10.28 15.14 28.39
N SER A 450 10.49 15.63 29.62
CA SER A 450 9.46 15.62 30.66
C SER A 450 8.20 16.36 30.23
N GLY A 451 7.05 15.69 30.30
CA GLY A 451 5.75 16.24 29.90
C GLY A 451 5.44 16.21 28.40
N LYS A 452 6.37 15.75 27.55
CA LYS A 452 6.04 15.40 26.15
C LYS A 452 5.23 14.10 26.12
N LYS A 453 4.38 13.95 25.09
CA LYS A 453 3.43 12.85 24.94
C LYS A 453 3.41 12.29 23.51
N THR A 454 3.08 11.01 23.35
CA THR A 454 2.77 10.43 22.03
C THR A 454 1.46 11.00 21.48
N VAL A 455 1.19 10.79 20.19
CA VAL A 455 -0.09 11.09 19.57
C VAL A 455 -1.22 10.32 20.26
N LEU A 456 -1.04 9.05 20.63
CA LEU A 456 -2.09 8.28 21.32
C LEU A 456 -2.39 8.79 22.73
N GLU A 457 -1.39 9.22 23.49
CA GLU A 457 -1.60 9.90 24.76
C GLU A 457 -2.44 11.18 24.59
N LYS A 458 -2.16 11.99 23.56
CA LYS A 458 -2.94 13.20 23.22
C LYS A 458 -4.38 12.85 22.74
N VAL A 459 -4.54 11.79 21.93
CA VAL A 459 -5.86 11.31 21.47
C VAL A 459 -6.75 10.89 22.65
N ARG A 460 -6.18 10.23 23.65
CA ARG A 460 -6.92 9.80 24.85
C ARG A 460 -7.42 10.99 25.70
N GLU A 461 -6.75 12.14 25.61
CA GLU A 461 -7.10 13.37 26.33
C GLU A 461 -8.15 14.24 25.60
N LEU A 462 -8.21 14.17 24.27
CA LEU A 462 -9.22 14.88 23.46
C LEU A 462 -10.61 14.23 23.50
N PRO A 463 -11.68 14.91 23.03
CA PRO A 463 -12.99 14.29 22.80
C PRO A 463 -12.93 13.08 21.83
N GLU A 464 -13.97 12.24 21.86
CA GLU A 464 -14.14 11.19 20.84
C GLU A 464 -14.30 11.82 19.45
N GLN A 465 -13.65 11.25 18.43
CA GLN A 465 -13.88 11.66 17.04
C GLN A 465 -15.32 11.34 16.62
N THR A 466 -15.89 12.14 15.72
CA THR A 466 -17.23 11.93 15.17
C THR A 466 -17.19 11.88 13.65
N LEU A 467 -18.16 11.19 13.03
CA LEU A 467 -18.31 11.17 11.58
C LEU A 467 -18.46 12.59 11.01
N ALA A 468 -19.24 13.45 11.66
CA ALA A 468 -19.43 14.84 11.25
C ALA A 468 -18.11 15.63 11.24
N GLN A 469 -17.23 15.44 12.23
CA GLN A 469 -15.93 16.10 12.26
C GLN A 469 -14.97 15.52 11.21
N ALA A 470 -14.91 14.20 11.03
CA ALA A 470 -14.09 13.56 10.01
C ALA A 470 -14.52 13.97 8.58
N MET A 471 -15.83 14.04 8.30
CA MET A 471 -16.35 14.55 7.03
C MET A 471 -16.08 16.04 6.82
N ALA A 472 -15.85 16.82 7.89
CA ALA A 472 -15.52 18.25 7.80
C ALA A 472 -14.00 18.56 7.78
N LYS A 473 -13.14 17.55 7.94
CA LYS A 473 -11.68 17.73 8.12
C LYS A 473 -10.81 16.77 7.32
N THR A 474 -11.26 15.54 7.11
CA THR A 474 -10.50 14.46 6.47
C THR A 474 -10.99 14.20 5.04
N HIS A 475 -12.31 14.28 4.81
CA HIS A 475 -12.93 14.01 3.51
C HIS A 475 -12.51 15.01 2.41
N ASN A 476 -12.27 14.51 1.20
CA ASN A 476 -12.02 15.34 0.02
C ASN A 476 -13.28 15.33 -0.89
N PRO A 477 -13.96 16.48 -1.09
CA PRO A 477 -15.21 16.57 -1.87
C PRO A 477 -15.17 15.98 -3.28
N ILE A 478 -13.99 15.84 -3.89
CA ILE A 478 -13.84 15.19 -5.20
C ILE A 478 -14.42 13.77 -5.24
N GLN A 479 -14.46 13.09 -4.09
CA GLN A 479 -14.97 11.71 -3.94
C GLN A 479 -16.42 11.54 -4.34
N ALA A 480 -17.23 12.61 -4.35
CA ALA A 480 -18.58 12.59 -4.87
C ALA A 480 -18.65 12.28 -6.39
N ASN A 481 -17.61 12.56 -7.18
CA ASN A 481 -17.62 12.35 -8.65
C ASN A 481 -17.68 10.87 -9.09
N GLY A 482 -17.63 9.90 -8.16
CA GLY A 482 -17.70 8.48 -8.51
C GLY A 482 -19.06 8.06 -9.09
N PRO A 483 -19.11 7.08 -10.02
CA PRO A 483 -20.35 6.43 -10.42
C PRO A 483 -20.93 5.55 -9.31
N VAL A 484 -22.10 4.99 -9.59
CA VAL A 484 -22.66 3.84 -8.84
C VAL A 484 -22.98 2.70 -9.81
N MET A 485 -22.69 1.47 -9.40
CA MET A 485 -23.14 0.25 -10.10
C MET A 485 -24.51 -0.19 -9.58
N LEU A 486 -25.38 -0.60 -10.50
CA LEU A 486 -26.74 -1.06 -10.23
C LEU A 486 -26.95 -2.45 -10.86
N SER A 487 -27.62 -3.32 -10.09
CA SER A 487 -27.86 -4.74 -10.39
C SER A 487 -28.77 -5.33 -9.32
N LEU A 488 -29.16 -6.61 -9.46
CA LEU A 488 -29.62 -7.42 -8.33
C LEU A 488 -28.44 -8.10 -7.62
N ALA A 489 -28.69 -8.71 -6.46
CA ALA A 489 -27.65 -9.38 -5.68
C ALA A 489 -27.10 -10.60 -6.44
N GLY A 490 -25.77 -10.63 -6.65
CA GLY A 490 -25.06 -11.70 -7.35
C GLY A 490 -25.33 -11.81 -8.86
N ASP A 491 -26.18 -10.98 -9.45
CA ASP A 491 -26.48 -10.97 -10.89
C ASP A 491 -25.17 -10.77 -11.72
N ASN A 492 -25.15 -11.16 -12.99
CA ASN A 492 -24.00 -10.95 -13.88
C ASN A 492 -24.22 -9.77 -14.85
N VAL A 493 -25.46 -9.32 -15.06
CA VAL A 493 -25.75 -8.10 -15.83
C VAL A 493 -25.61 -6.88 -14.92
N LYS A 494 -24.86 -5.88 -15.38
CA LYS A 494 -24.53 -4.68 -14.61
C LYS A 494 -24.84 -3.42 -15.41
N PHE A 495 -25.28 -2.41 -14.69
CA PHE A 495 -25.55 -1.08 -15.20
C PHE A 495 -24.75 -0.07 -14.38
N VAL A 496 -24.32 1.03 -15.01
CA VAL A 496 -23.47 2.04 -14.35
C VAL A 496 -24.05 3.43 -14.60
N VAL A 497 -24.13 4.25 -13.56
CA VAL A 497 -24.62 5.64 -13.63
C VAL A 497 -23.50 6.59 -13.21
N GLU A 498 -23.02 7.44 -14.13
CA GLU A 498 -22.14 8.57 -13.79
C GLU A 498 -22.94 9.65 -13.05
N ARG A 499 -22.27 10.57 -12.35
CA ARG A 499 -22.92 11.56 -11.46
C ARG A 499 -23.91 12.46 -12.23
N GLU A 500 -23.56 12.77 -13.47
CA GLU A 500 -24.27 13.61 -14.43
C GLU A 500 -25.51 12.92 -15.06
N GLY A 501 -25.79 11.66 -14.70
CA GLY A 501 -26.90 10.86 -15.20
C GLY A 501 -26.58 9.99 -16.42
N LEU A 502 -25.36 10.07 -16.97
CA LEU A 502 -24.91 9.20 -18.06
C LEU A 502 -25.00 7.73 -17.64
N PHE A 503 -25.81 6.96 -18.37
CA PHE A 503 -26.16 5.58 -18.07
C PHE A 503 -25.51 4.62 -19.07
N PHE A 504 -24.82 3.59 -18.57
CA PHE A 504 -24.25 2.52 -19.40
C PHE A 504 -24.91 1.16 -19.16
N PHE A 505 -24.89 0.36 -20.22
CA PHE A 505 -25.44 -1.00 -20.26
C PHE A 505 -24.60 -1.88 -21.19
N ASP A 506 -24.48 -3.17 -20.84
CA ASP A 506 -23.72 -4.14 -21.65
C ASP A 506 -24.61 -4.89 -22.67
N SER A 507 -24.04 -5.10 -23.85
CA SER A 507 -24.68 -5.81 -24.97
C SER A 507 -24.91 -7.28 -24.62
N ALA A 508 -25.85 -7.94 -25.31
CA ALA A 508 -26.21 -9.34 -25.08
C ALA A 508 -24.98 -10.30 -25.10
N ASP A 509 -23.98 -9.96 -25.90
CA ASP A 509 -22.79 -10.76 -26.14
C ASP A 509 -21.72 -10.56 -25.04
N ALA A 510 -21.65 -9.37 -24.44
CA ALA A 510 -20.82 -9.09 -23.26
C ALA A 510 -21.31 -9.78 -21.98
N ARG A 511 -22.58 -10.22 -21.92
CA ARG A 511 -23.16 -11.03 -20.82
C ARG A 511 -22.54 -12.43 -20.69
N ARG A 512 -21.61 -12.81 -21.59
CA ARG A 512 -20.90 -14.10 -21.60
C ARG A 512 -19.54 -14.09 -20.89
N ILE A 513 -19.13 -12.98 -20.26
CA ILE A 513 -17.90 -12.95 -19.47
C ILE A 513 -18.04 -13.95 -18.31
N GLU A 514 -17.21 -14.98 -18.28
CA GLU A 514 -17.18 -15.93 -17.18
C GLU A 514 -16.72 -15.27 -15.86
N PRO A 515 -17.25 -15.68 -14.70
CA PRO A 515 -16.76 -15.22 -13.38
C PRO A 515 -15.29 -15.55 -13.11
N THR A 516 -14.68 -16.44 -13.91
CA THR A 516 -13.31 -16.95 -13.83
C THR A 516 -12.23 -15.92 -14.17
N ASN A 517 -12.52 -14.95 -15.03
CA ASN A 517 -11.49 -14.21 -15.75
C ASN A 517 -11.31 -12.78 -15.17
N PRO A 518 -10.28 -12.51 -14.35
CA PRO A 518 -9.99 -11.13 -13.94
C PRO A 518 -9.54 -10.33 -15.17
N PRO A 519 -9.92 -9.05 -15.32
CA PRO A 519 -9.49 -8.21 -16.44
C PRO A 519 -8.04 -7.72 -16.29
N ILE A 520 -7.11 -8.64 -16.06
CA ILE A 520 -5.67 -8.40 -16.21
C ILE A 520 -5.42 -8.22 -17.73
N SER A 521 -4.78 -7.13 -18.11
CA SER A 521 -4.85 -6.56 -19.46
C SER A 521 -4.43 -7.52 -20.59
N VAL A 522 -5.40 -8.00 -21.38
CA VAL A 522 -5.13 -8.70 -22.63
C VAL A 522 -4.61 -7.69 -23.66
N GLY A 523 -3.33 -7.78 -24.00
CA GLY A 523 -2.71 -6.93 -25.03
C GLY A 523 -2.68 -5.42 -24.70
N GLY A 524 -2.57 -5.06 -23.41
CA GLY A 524 -2.48 -3.66 -22.97
C GLY A 524 -3.77 -2.84 -23.10
N ARG A 525 -4.91 -3.47 -23.42
CA ARG A 525 -6.23 -2.84 -23.38
C ARG A 525 -6.95 -3.23 -22.08
N GLU A 526 -7.42 -2.23 -21.34
CA GLU A 526 -8.32 -2.45 -20.21
C GLU A 526 -9.69 -2.94 -20.74
N LEU A 527 -10.17 -4.08 -20.25
CA LEU A 527 -11.58 -4.46 -20.43
C LEU A 527 -12.44 -3.59 -19.52
N ARG A 528 -13.11 -2.59 -20.10
CA ARG A 528 -13.95 -1.62 -19.39
C ARG A 528 -15.37 -2.17 -19.25
N PHE A 529 -15.69 -2.70 -18.08
CA PHE A 529 -17.04 -3.16 -17.73
C PHE A 529 -18.10 -2.08 -17.89
N GLY A 530 -19.31 -2.48 -18.31
CA GLY A 530 -20.46 -1.58 -18.41
C GLY A 530 -20.19 -0.42 -19.35
N ARG A 531 -19.70 -0.67 -20.58
CA ARG A 531 -19.37 0.39 -21.58
C ARG A 531 -19.57 0.02 -23.05
N THR A 532 -20.28 -1.06 -23.40
CA THR A 532 -20.69 -1.19 -24.81
C THR A 532 -21.73 -0.11 -25.14
N GLY A 533 -22.93 -0.17 -24.55
CA GLY A 533 -23.98 0.81 -24.80
C GLY A 533 -23.94 1.99 -23.82
N GLU A 534 -24.33 3.17 -24.29
CA GLU A 534 -24.54 4.35 -23.44
C GLU A 534 -25.80 5.13 -23.82
N MET A 535 -26.45 5.73 -22.82
CA MET A 535 -27.50 6.73 -22.97
C MET A 535 -27.05 8.03 -22.29
N GLN A 536 -26.73 9.04 -23.09
CA GLN A 536 -26.40 10.40 -22.60
C GLN A 536 -27.67 11.22 -22.42
N PRO A 537 -28.05 11.65 -21.20
CA PRO A 537 -29.10 12.62 -21.01
C PRO A 537 -28.59 14.06 -21.19
N ARG A 538 -29.45 14.94 -21.71
CA ARG A 538 -29.22 16.39 -21.86
C ARG A 538 -30.40 17.15 -21.28
N PHE A 539 -30.13 17.96 -20.27
CA PHE A 539 -31.14 18.69 -19.52
C PHE A 539 -31.19 20.18 -19.90
N GLY A 540 -32.37 20.67 -20.27
CA GLY A 540 -32.61 22.04 -20.70
C GLY A 540 -32.02 22.39 -22.09
N PRO A 541 -32.29 23.61 -22.59
CA PRO A 541 -31.86 24.05 -23.91
C PRO A 541 -30.34 24.25 -24.03
N GLY A 542 -29.87 24.33 -25.27
CA GLY A 542 -28.47 24.47 -25.69
C GLY A 542 -28.14 23.53 -26.86
N PRO A 543 -26.95 23.64 -27.48
CA PRO A 543 -26.45 22.60 -28.38
C PRO A 543 -26.23 21.29 -27.61
N HIS A 544 -26.32 20.15 -28.28
CA HIS A 544 -25.89 18.87 -27.71
C HIS A 544 -24.35 18.80 -27.71
N ARG A 545 -23.71 19.48 -26.76
CA ARG A 545 -22.29 19.21 -26.45
C ARG A 545 -22.20 17.76 -25.99
N ARG A 546 -21.59 16.91 -26.84
CA ARG A 546 -21.27 15.54 -26.49
C ARG A 546 -20.44 15.55 -25.21
N ILE A 547 -20.77 14.69 -24.25
CA ILE A 547 -19.85 14.42 -23.13
C ILE A 547 -18.61 13.78 -23.76
N GLU A 548 -17.46 14.47 -23.69
CA GLU A 548 -16.23 13.96 -24.30
C GLU A 548 -15.68 12.78 -23.46
N THR A 549 -16.12 11.59 -23.85
CA THR A 549 -15.41 10.34 -23.63
C THR A 549 -14.09 10.42 -24.41
N GLY A 550 -13.01 10.73 -23.70
CA GLY A 550 -11.69 10.92 -24.31
C GLY A 550 -11.22 9.69 -25.08
N GLY A 551 -10.47 9.89 -26.16
CA GLY A 551 -9.80 8.79 -26.84
C GLY A 551 -8.79 8.15 -25.88
N GLY A 552 -9.03 6.89 -25.48
CA GLY A 552 -8.21 6.17 -24.50
C GLY A 552 -8.47 6.52 -23.03
N VAL A 553 -8.78 7.79 -22.70
CA VAL A 553 -8.98 8.26 -21.32
C VAL A 553 -10.48 8.32 -20.95
N SER A 554 -10.88 7.72 -19.82
CA SER A 554 -12.28 7.72 -19.38
C SER A 554 -12.77 9.13 -19.05
N HIS A 555 -14.08 9.39 -19.20
CA HIS A 555 -14.65 10.68 -18.77
C HIS A 555 -14.38 10.95 -17.28
N PHE A 556 -14.48 9.90 -16.44
CA PHE A 556 -14.04 9.94 -15.05
C PHE A 556 -12.62 10.42 -14.85
N ALA A 557 -11.62 10.01 -15.63
CA ALA A 557 -10.25 10.47 -15.45
C ALA A 557 -10.05 11.96 -15.79
N ALA A 558 -10.98 12.57 -16.54
CA ALA A 558 -11.02 14.01 -16.79
C ALA A 558 -11.86 14.79 -15.73
N LEU A 559 -12.82 14.15 -15.07
CA LEU A 559 -13.57 14.72 -13.93
C LEU A 559 -12.87 14.52 -12.58
N ALA A 560 -12.04 13.48 -12.42
CA ALA A 560 -11.26 13.14 -11.22
C ALA A 560 -10.08 14.10 -10.93
N GLN A 561 -10.14 15.32 -11.45
CA GLN A 561 -9.22 16.42 -11.19
C GLN A 561 -9.97 17.73 -10.86
N LYS A 562 -11.30 17.68 -10.67
CA LYS A 562 -12.15 18.86 -10.48
C LYS A 562 -13.18 18.62 -9.37
N ALA A 563 -13.49 19.67 -8.61
CA ALA A 563 -14.57 19.63 -7.64
C ALA A 563 -15.92 19.28 -8.32
N PRO A 564 -16.86 18.60 -7.63
CA PRO A 564 -18.15 18.24 -8.19
C PRO A 564 -18.97 19.47 -8.61
N ASP A 565 -19.73 19.36 -9.71
CA ASP A 565 -20.66 20.41 -10.11
C ASP A 565 -21.81 20.52 -9.10
N ALA A 566 -21.82 21.62 -8.33
CA ALA A 566 -22.81 21.89 -7.28
C ALA A 566 -24.22 22.21 -7.80
N THR A 567 -24.41 22.40 -9.12
CA THR A 567 -25.75 22.51 -9.73
C THR A 567 -26.44 21.16 -9.86
N ILE A 568 -25.67 20.07 -9.82
CA ILE A 568 -26.14 18.69 -9.81
C ILE A 568 -26.13 18.19 -8.36
N LYS A 569 -27.22 17.57 -7.93
CA LYS A 569 -27.36 16.86 -6.66
C LYS A 569 -27.64 15.38 -6.94
N ARG A 570 -27.14 14.49 -6.11
CA ARG A 570 -27.42 13.06 -6.19
C ARG A 570 -27.53 12.44 -4.80
N GLU A 571 -28.50 11.56 -4.65
CA GLU A 571 -28.83 10.87 -3.39
C GLU A 571 -29.34 9.45 -3.68
N LEU A 572 -29.33 8.57 -2.68
CA LEU A 572 -29.99 7.26 -2.75
C LEU A 572 -31.41 7.35 -2.17
N GLU A 573 -32.40 6.78 -2.87
CA GLU A 573 -33.79 6.81 -2.39
C GLU A 573 -33.92 6.07 -1.05
N GLY A 574 -34.48 6.73 -0.04
CA GLY A 574 -34.55 6.18 1.33
C GLY A 574 -33.18 6.02 2.01
N GLY A 575 -32.16 6.76 1.56
CA GLY A 575 -30.83 6.84 2.17
C GLY A 575 -29.84 5.77 1.73
N TRP A 576 -30.30 4.55 1.41
CA TRP A 576 -29.40 3.40 1.18
C TRP A 576 -29.82 2.44 0.05
N LEU A 577 -31.04 2.53 -0.50
CA LEU A 577 -31.46 1.63 -1.59
C LEU A 577 -30.62 1.88 -2.84
N PRO A 578 -30.38 0.88 -3.71
CA PRO A 578 -29.69 1.05 -4.99
C PRO A 578 -30.60 1.70 -6.04
N ILE A 579 -31.06 2.90 -5.70
CA ILE A 579 -31.99 3.75 -6.47
C ILE A 579 -31.43 5.18 -6.42
N PRO A 580 -30.32 5.49 -7.13
CA PRO A 580 -29.83 6.85 -7.25
C PRO A 580 -30.87 7.77 -7.91
N ILE A 581 -30.98 8.97 -7.35
CA ILE A 581 -31.78 10.08 -7.88
C ILE A 581 -30.83 11.25 -8.15
N THR A 582 -30.50 11.48 -9.42
CA THR A 582 -29.79 12.69 -9.86
C THR A 582 -30.81 13.80 -10.12
N SER A 583 -30.63 14.97 -9.50
CA SER A 583 -31.49 16.14 -9.61
C SER A 583 -30.70 17.38 -10.03
N LEU A 584 -31.23 18.18 -10.96
CA LEU A 584 -30.70 19.51 -11.29
C LEU A 584 -31.81 20.45 -11.75
N GLU A 585 -31.66 21.75 -11.52
CA GLU A 585 -32.64 22.76 -11.89
C GLU A 585 -32.05 23.78 -12.88
N LYS A 586 -32.78 24.04 -13.98
CA LYS A 586 -32.32 24.90 -15.07
C LYS A 586 -33.50 25.63 -15.70
N ASN A 587 -33.44 26.97 -15.71
CA ASN A 587 -34.46 27.87 -16.26
C ASN A 587 -35.88 27.65 -15.67
N GLY A 588 -35.99 27.34 -14.38
CA GLY A 588 -37.28 27.06 -13.72
C GLY A 588 -37.87 25.68 -14.01
N ILE A 589 -37.09 24.79 -14.60
CA ILE A 589 -37.43 23.36 -14.74
C ILE A 589 -36.48 22.53 -13.88
N LEU A 590 -37.04 21.81 -12.91
CA LEU A 590 -36.36 20.77 -12.16
C LEU A 590 -36.43 19.46 -12.95
N TYR A 591 -35.26 18.93 -13.30
CA TYR A 591 -35.09 17.62 -13.89
C TYR A 591 -34.65 16.65 -12.80
N ARG A 592 -35.30 15.48 -12.73
CA ARG A 592 -34.87 14.35 -11.92
C ARG A 592 -34.71 13.12 -12.80
N GLN A 593 -33.58 12.44 -12.67
CA GLN A 593 -33.36 11.09 -13.18
C GLN A 593 -33.31 10.13 -12.00
N LYS A 594 -34.24 9.18 -11.94
CA LYS A 594 -34.22 8.04 -11.03
C LYS A 594 -33.76 6.81 -11.80
N THR A 595 -32.86 6.00 -11.24
CA THR A 595 -32.39 4.78 -11.91
C THR A 595 -32.31 3.62 -10.95
N PHE A 596 -32.81 2.45 -11.34
CA PHE A 596 -32.80 1.23 -10.51
C PHE A 596 -32.86 -0.05 -11.34
N VAL A 597 -32.63 -1.20 -10.70
CA VAL A 597 -32.83 -2.53 -11.28
C VAL A 597 -33.86 -3.27 -10.46
N ALA A 598 -34.97 -3.64 -11.08
CA ALA A 598 -36.09 -4.34 -10.46
C ALA A 598 -36.05 -5.84 -10.75
N PRO A 599 -36.43 -6.70 -9.80
CA PRO A 599 -36.72 -8.10 -10.07
C PRO A 599 -38.05 -8.24 -10.80
N VAL A 600 -38.18 -9.26 -11.66
CA VAL A 600 -39.43 -9.59 -12.35
C VAL A 600 -40.03 -10.87 -11.77
N GLY A 601 -41.24 -10.76 -11.21
CA GLY A 601 -41.98 -11.91 -10.70
C GLY A 601 -41.42 -12.50 -9.40
N PHE A 602 -40.86 -11.67 -8.52
CA PHE A 602 -40.33 -12.07 -7.22
C PHE A 602 -41.47 -12.57 -6.30
N PRO A 603 -41.54 -13.86 -5.94
CA PRO A 603 -42.69 -14.42 -5.23
C PRO A 603 -42.64 -14.21 -3.70
N GLY A 604 -41.55 -13.60 -3.19
CA GLY A 604 -41.17 -13.68 -1.79
C GLY A 604 -40.42 -14.98 -1.46
N VAL A 605 -39.56 -14.89 -0.44
CA VAL A 605 -38.84 -15.95 0.31
C VAL A 605 -38.89 -17.39 -0.23
N ASN A 606 -37.73 -17.93 -0.65
CA ASN A 606 -37.42 -19.37 -0.54
C ASN A 606 -35.90 -19.67 -0.68
N SER A 607 -35.13 -18.83 -1.37
CA SER A 607 -33.65 -18.76 -1.35
C SER A 607 -33.21 -17.48 -2.08
N PRO A 608 -32.08 -16.84 -1.70
CA PRO A 608 -31.50 -15.71 -2.42
C PRO A 608 -30.92 -16.17 -3.77
N ARG A 609 -31.79 -16.36 -4.76
CA ARG A 609 -31.40 -16.81 -6.09
C ARG A 609 -30.58 -15.72 -6.81
N TRP A 610 -29.25 -15.88 -6.83
CA TRP A 610 -28.26 -14.94 -7.37
C TRP A 610 -28.38 -14.62 -8.88
N ASN A 611 -29.36 -15.17 -9.59
CA ASN A 611 -29.66 -14.91 -11.00
C ASN A 611 -31.16 -14.67 -11.26
N HIS A 612 -31.81 -13.95 -10.35
CA HIS A 612 -33.22 -13.59 -10.50
C HIS A 612 -33.47 -12.77 -11.79
N PRO A 613 -34.54 -13.05 -12.56
CA PRO A 613 -34.90 -12.23 -13.72
C PRO A 613 -35.07 -10.74 -13.35
N SER A 614 -34.58 -9.84 -14.20
CA SER A 614 -34.44 -8.42 -13.88
C SER A 614 -34.67 -7.47 -15.07
N VAL A 615 -35.13 -6.25 -14.76
CA VAL A 615 -35.28 -5.12 -15.71
C VAL A 615 -34.63 -3.88 -15.08
N ALA A 616 -33.82 -3.16 -15.86
CA ALA A 616 -33.30 -1.87 -15.43
C ALA A 616 -34.22 -0.74 -15.93
N VAL A 617 -34.45 0.25 -15.06
CA VAL A 617 -35.40 1.34 -15.27
C VAL A 617 -34.67 2.67 -15.11
N VAL A 618 -34.79 3.56 -16.09
CA VAL A 618 -34.36 4.97 -16.01
C VAL A 618 -35.58 5.87 -16.18
N GLU A 619 -36.07 6.43 -15.09
CA GLU A 619 -37.20 7.36 -15.05
C GLU A 619 -36.70 8.81 -15.08
N PHE A 620 -37.29 9.64 -15.94
CA PHE A 620 -37.10 11.08 -15.99
C PHE A 620 -38.38 11.79 -15.60
N ALA A 621 -38.32 12.59 -14.54
CA ALA A 621 -39.38 13.53 -14.15
C ALA A 621 -38.94 14.97 -14.44
N ILE A 622 -39.76 15.69 -15.18
CA ILE A 622 -39.51 17.05 -15.69
C ILE A 622 -40.58 17.95 -15.07
N THR A 623 -40.22 18.80 -14.12
CA THR A 623 -41.20 19.57 -13.31
C THR A 623 -40.95 21.06 -13.45
N ASN A 624 -41.99 21.84 -13.75
CA ASN A 624 -41.91 23.30 -13.70
C ASN A 624 -42.05 23.77 -12.24
N THR A 625 -40.99 24.35 -11.68
CA THR A 625 -40.93 24.85 -10.29
C THR A 625 -41.50 26.25 -10.13
N THR A 626 -41.83 26.93 -11.24
CA THR A 626 -42.25 28.33 -11.25
C THR A 626 -43.77 28.50 -11.26
N ALA A 627 -44.20 29.71 -10.89
CA ALA A 627 -45.60 30.14 -10.95
C ALA A 627 -46.07 30.57 -12.37
N GLN A 628 -45.29 30.31 -13.42
CA GLN A 628 -45.58 30.67 -14.81
C GLN A 628 -45.32 29.48 -15.73
N THR A 629 -45.77 29.53 -16.99
CA THR A 629 -45.41 28.53 -18.00
C THR A 629 -43.92 28.66 -18.35
N ALA A 630 -43.19 27.54 -18.36
CA ALA A 630 -41.75 27.52 -18.65
C ALA A 630 -41.40 26.51 -19.75
N LYS A 631 -40.33 26.78 -20.52
CA LYS A 631 -39.89 25.89 -21.60
C LYS A 631 -39.02 24.75 -21.07
N ALA A 632 -39.53 23.52 -21.19
CA ALA A 632 -38.81 22.30 -20.84
C ALA A 632 -38.17 21.65 -22.08
N VAL A 633 -36.99 21.07 -21.88
CA VAL A 633 -36.22 20.32 -22.88
C VAL A 633 -35.50 19.17 -22.18
N LEU A 634 -35.84 17.93 -22.51
CA LEU A 634 -35.02 16.75 -22.24
C LEU A 634 -34.57 16.16 -23.59
N ALA A 635 -33.34 15.70 -23.70
CA ALA A 635 -32.96 14.81 -24.80
C ALA A 635 -32.13 13.64 -24.29
N LEU A 636 -32.28 12.49 -24.94
CA LEU A 636 -31.60 11.23 -24.63
C LEU A 636 -30.91 10.75 -25.91
N ASN A 637 -29.58 10.66 -25.88
CA ASN A 637 -28.77 10.20 -27.01
C ASN A 637 -28.22 8.80 -26.74
N PHE A 638 -28.60 7.83 -27.58
CA PHE A 638 -28.26 6.42 -27.44
C PHE A 638 -27.15 6.00 -28.40
N LEU A 639 -26.12 5.33 -27.89
CA LEU A 639 -25.08 4.68 -28.70
C LEU A 639 -25.10 3.16 -28.49
N MET A 640 -24.79 2.42 -29.56
CA MET A 640 -24.59 0.97 -29.54
C MET A 640 -23.20 0.59 -29.01
N ASP A 641 -22.21 1.42 -29.35
CA ASP A 641 -20.83 1.32 -28.87
C ASP A 641 -20.31 2.70 -28.44
N SER A 642 -19.88 2.83 -27.18
CA SER A 642 -19.33 4.08 -26.62
C SER A 642 -17.90 4.41 -27.10
N THR A 643 -17.16 3.41 -27.57
CA THR A 643 -15.75 3.49 -27.99
C THR A 643 -15.64 3.81 -29.49
N GLU A 644 -16.36 3.09 -30.33
CA GLU A 644 -16.53 3.38 -31.77
C GLU A 644 -17.49 4.54 -32.02
N LYS A 645 -18.26 4.92 -30.99
CA LYS A 645 -19.14 6.09 -30.93
C LYS A 645 -20.36 6.00 -31.85
N THR A 646 -20.76 4.77 -32.17
CA THR A 646 -21.80 4.39 -33.13
C THR A 646 -23.21 4.60 -32.57
N ALA A 647 -24.01 5.44 -33.23
CA ALA A 647 -25.37 5.79 -32.80
C ALA A 647 -26.37 4.63 -32.93
N ALA A 648 -27.31 4.51 -31.99
CA ALA A 648 -28.36 3.49 -32.03
C ALA A 648 -29.47 3.84 -33.04
N ARG A 649 -30.14 2.81 -33.58
CA ARG A 649 -31.33 2.99 -34.42
C ARG A 649 -32.56 3.20 -33.54
N LEU A 650 -33.35 4.23 -33.83
CA LEU A 650 -34.60 4.55 -33.15
C LEU A 650 -35.80 4.29 -34.06
N SER A 651 -36.88 3.73 -33.51
CA SER A 651 -38.19 3.60 -34.18
C SER A 651 -39.34 3.95 -33.24
N LYS A 652 -40.45 4.46 -33.78
CA LYS A 652 -41.62 4.92 -33.01
C LYS A 652 -42.84 4.06 -33.30
N SER A 653 -43.64 3.77 -32.27
CA SER A 653 -45.00 3.21 -32.39
C SER A 653 -45.92 3.96 -31.43
N ALA A 654 -46.98 4.61 -31.92
CA ALA A 654 -47.84 5.49 -31.13
C ALA A 654 -47.06 6.49 -30.23
N ASP A 655 -47.04 6.30 -28.91
CA ASP A 655 -46.26 7.09 -27.95
C ASP A 655 -45.14 6.31 -27.24
N GLU A 656 -44.85 5.12 -27.76
CA GLU A 656 -43.72 4.26 -27.41
C GLU A 656 -42.56 4.41 -28.42
N PHE A 657 -41.35 4.20 -27.94
CA PHE A 657 -40.14 4.30 -28.73
C PHE A 657 -39.24 3.09 -28.46
N TRP A 658 -38.69 2.52 -29.52
CA TRP A 658 -37.84 1.33 -29.47
C TRP A 658 -36.43 1.69 -29.94
N ILE A 659 -35.45 1.31 -29.12
CA ILE A 659 -34.02 1.52 -29.37
C ILE A 659 -33.43 0.18 -29.81
N HIS A 660 -32.69 0.16 -30.92
CA HIS A 660 -32.19 -1.05 -31.57
C HIS A 660 -30.67 -1.05 -31.72
N LYS A 661 -30.06 -2.22 -31.51
CA LYS A 661 -28.77 -2.60 -32.10
C LYS A 661 -28.99 -3.22 -33.49
N GLU A 662 -27.92 -3.43 -34.25
CA GLU A 662 -27.98 -4.11 -35.56
C GLU A 662 -28.65 -5.49 -35.50
N SER A 663 -28.54 -6.18 -34.36
CA SER A 663 -29.09 -7.52 -34.11
C SER A 663 -30.44 -7.55 -33.37
N GLY A 664 -31.14 -6.42 -33.20
CA GLY A 664 -32.48 -6.37 -32.62
C GLY A 664 -32.70 -5.28 -31.57
N ALA A 665 -33.81 -5.34 -30.84
CA ALA A 665 -34.13 -4.38 -29.79
C ALA A 665 -33.10 -4.44 -28.64
N MET A 666 -32.84 -3.29 -28.01
CA MET A 666 -31.97 -3.17 -26.82
C MET A 666 -32.63 -2.45 -25.64
N ALA A 667 -33.62 -1.59 -25.91
CA ALA A 667 -34.38 -0.88 -24.89
C ALA A 667 -35.74 -0.41 -25.44
N TRP A 668 -36.70 -0.22 -24.54
CA TRP A 668 -38.02 0.36 -24.82
C TRP A 668 -38.18 1.63 -23.99
N LEU A 669 -38.89 2.62 -24.53
CA LEU A 669 -39.09 3.91 -23.90
C LEU A 669 -40.58 4.27 -23.96
N ASP A 670 -41.18 4.40 -22.79
CA ASP A 670 -42.52 4.96 -22.57
C ASP A 670 -42.44 6.48 -22.46
N ALA A 671 -43.25 7.16 -23.27
CA ALA A 671 -43.48 8.60 -23.15
C ALA A 671 -44.97 8.95 -23.26
N THR A 672 -45.87 8.07 -22.81
CA THR A 672 -47.31 8.34 -22.64
C THR A 672 -47.54 9.45 -21.61
N ALA A 673 -46.80 9.42 -20.50
CA ALA A 673 -46.90 10.38 -19.39
C ALA A 673 -46.15 11.72 -19.61
N ARG A 674 -45.70 12.03 -20.84
CA ARG A 674 -44.89 13.24 -21.15
C ARG A 674 -45.67 14.57 -21.17
N GLY A 675 -46.99 14.53 -20.99
CA GLY A 675 -47.85 15.72 -21.04
C GLY A 675 -47.71 16.52 -22.35
N PRO A 676 -47.55 17.85 -22.32
CA PRO A 676 -47.53 18.72 -23.51
C PRO A 676 -46.24 18.63 -24.34
N LEU A 677 -45.23 17.87 -23.91
CA LEU A 677 -43.92 17.83 -24.57
C LEU A 677 -43.97 17.06 -25.89
N ARG A 678 -43.39 17.64 -26.95
CA ARG A 678 -43.32 17.04 -28.28
C ARG A 678 -42.07 16.19 -28.43
N ALA A 679 -42.25 14.94 -28.86
CA ALA A 679 -41.16 14.00 -29.10
C ALA A 679 -40.61 14.12 -30.53
N ASN A 680 -39.31 14.40 -30.66
CA ASN A 680 -38.58 14.53 -31.92
C ASN A 680 -37.44 13.50 -31.98
N ILE A 681 -37.16 12.91 -33.14
CA ILE A 681 -36.11 11.89 -33.32
C ILE A 681 -35.07 12.41 -34.33
N GLN A 682 -33.79 12.32 -34.00
CA GLN A 682 -32.66 12.68 -34.85
C GLN A 682 -31.47 11.75 -34.58
N ALA A 683 -31.12 10.87 -35.52
CA ALA A 683 -29.85 10.11 -35.56
C ALA A 683 -29.31 9.59 -34.20
N GLY A 684 -30.06 8.68 -33.54
CA GLY A 684 -29.69 8.11 -32.23
C GLY A 684 -30.14 8.93 -31.02
N MET A 685 -30.56 10.18 -31.22
CA MET A 685 -31.16 11.02 -30.19
C MET A 685 -32.68 11.10 -30.31
N ILE A 686 -33.37 11.09 -29.17
CA ILE A 686 -34.76 11.51 -29.00
C ILE A 686 -34.82 12.73 -28.08
N SER A 687 -35.66 13.73 -28.39
CA SER A 687 -35.88 14.90 -27.52
C SER A 687 -37.36 15.17 -27.25
N PHE A 688 -37.64 15.58 -26.02
CA PHE A 688 -38.95 15.96 -25.51
C PHE A 688 -38.92 17.45 -25.19
N GLU A 689 -39.54 18.26 -26.04
CA GLU A 689 -39.46 19.72 -25.98
C GLU A 689 -40.85 20.36 -26.02
N GLY A 690 -41.09 21.38 -25.20
CA GLY A 690 -42.36 22.09 -25.15
C GLY A 690 -42.47 23.11 -24.03
N GLU A 691 -43.64 23.73 -23.94
CA GLU A 691 -44.03 24.56 -22.80
C GLU A 691 -44.75 23.69 -21.77
N LEU A 692 -44.36 23.84 -20.50
CA LEU A 692 -44.89 23.10 -19.37
C LEU A 692 -45.58 24.12 -18.42
N PRO A 693 -46.89 23.97 -18.11
CA PRO A 693 -47.60 24.90 -17.23
C PRO A 693 -46.99 25.01 -15.83
N ALA A 694 -47.33 26.08 -15.10
CA ALA A 694 -46.88 26.30 -13.73
C ALA A 694 -47.20 25.08 -12.83
N GLY A 695 -46.21 24.58 -12.09
CA GLY A 695 -46.35 23.39 -11.24
C GLY A 695 -46.58 22.06 -11.95
N ALA A 696 -46.70 22.02 -13.29
CA ALA A 696 -46.95 20.79 -14.02
C ALA A 696 -45.68 19.91 -14.13
N GLN A 697 -45.90 18.60 -14.26
CA GLN A 697 -44.86 17.60 -14.43
C GLN A 697 -45.11 16.77 -15.70
N ALA A 698 -44.03 16.41 -16.38
CA ALA A 698 -43.99 15.42 -17.45
C ALA A 698 -43.05 14.26 -17.05
N ARG A 699 -43.39 13.03 -17.44
CA ARG A 699 -42.62 11.81 -17.14
C ARG A 699 -42.29 11.05 -18.42
N VAL A 700 -41.08 10.50 -18.49
CA VAL A 700 -40.57 9.62 -19.55
C VAL A 700 -39.78 8.50 -18.87
N VAL A 701 -39.96 7.25 -19.29
CA VAL A 701 -39.27 6.09 -18.68
C VAL A 701 -38.61 5.23 -19.75
N VAL A 702 -37.35 4.84 -19.51
CA VAL A 702 -36.57 3.95 -20.38
C VAL A 702 -36.32 2.64 -19.66
N TYR A 703 -36.61 1.53 -20.32
CA TYR A 703 -36.48 0.17 -19.80
C TYR A 703 -35.42 -0.60 -20.59
N PHE A 704 -34.52 -1.28 -19.88
CA PHE A 704 -33.45 -2.10 -20.44
C PHE A 704 -33.53 -3.54 -19.91
N PRO A 705 -33.22 -4.56 -20.73
CA PRO A 705 -33.31 -5.96 -20.34
C PRO A 705 -32.14 -6.36 -19.43
N GLY A 706 -32.45 -6.86 -18.23
CA GLY A 706 -31.50 -7.47 -17.32
C GLY A 706 -31.29 -8.96 -17.60
N VAL A 707 -31.18 -9.77 -16.55
CA VAL A 707 -31.13 -11.24 -16.67
C VAL A 707 -32.51 -11.80 -17.02
N GLY A 708 -32.53 -12.80 -17.91
CA GLY A 708 -33.71 -13.61 -18.21
C GLY A 708 -34.87 -12.90 -18.93
N ILE A 709 -34.70 -11.62 -19.29
CA ILE A 709 -35.70 -10.81 -19.99
C ILE A 709 -35.20 -10.51 -21.41
N GLU A 710 -36.00 -10.91 -22.40
CA GLU A 710 -35.80 -10.52 -23.81
C GLU A 710 -36.33 -9.10 -24.03
N ALA A 711 -35.70 -8.34 -24.93
CA ALA A 711 -36.00 -6.92 -25.13
C ALA A 711 -37.46 -6.70 -25.60
N GLU A 712 -38.01 -7.62 -26.38
CA GLU A 712 -39.38 -7.59 -26.90
C GLU A 712 -40.45 -7.66 -25.79
N LYS A 713 -40.08 -8.08 -24.56
CA LYS A 713 -40.97 -8.13 -23.39
C LYS A 713 -40.98 -6.84 -22.57
N LEU A 714 -40.13 -5.85 -22.86
CA LEU A 714 -39.99 -4.66 -22.01
C LEU A 714 -41.29 -3.85 -21.87
N ALA A 715 -42.12 -3.84 -22.92
CA ALA A 715 -43.43 -3.19 -22.94
C ALA A 715 -44.50 -3.83 -22.03
N SER A 716 -44.24 -5.01 -21.43
CA SER A 716 -45.13 -5.59 -20.40
C SER A 716 -44.74 -5.21 -18.96
N PHE A 717 -43.87 -4.22 -18.79
CA PHE A 717 -43.39 -3.72 -17.49
C PHE A 717 -43.53 -2.19 -17.39
N ASP A 718 -44.67 -1.68 -17.87
CA ASP A 718 -44.98 -0.26 -18.03
C ASP A 718 -45.18 0.49 -16.70
N ASP A 719 -45.69 -0.15 -15.65
CA ASP A 719 -45.73 0.45 -14.31
C ASP A 719 -44.39 0.39 -13.57
N SER A 720 -43.53 1.36 -13.88
CA SER A 720 -42.30 1.63 -13.13
C SER A 720 -42.51 1.88 -11.62
N ASN A 721 -43.71 2.20 -11.13
CA ASN A 721 -43.94 2.35 -9.68
C ASN A 721 -44.08 1.00 -8.98
N SER A 722 -44.76 0.02 -9.60
CA SER A 722 -44.75 -1.37 -9.10
C SER A 722 -43.32 -1.90 -9.04
N LEU A 723 -42.57 -1.80 -10.15
CA LEU A 723 -41.17 -2.23 -10.21
C LEU A 723 -40.30 -1.57 -9.13
N ARG A 724 -40.49 -0.27 -8.85
CA ARG A 724 -39.79 0.45 -7.79
C ARG A 724 -40.14 -0.10 -6.40
N ASN A 725 -41.40 -0.45 -6.17
CA ASN A 725 -41.86 -1.01 -4.90
C ASN A 725 -41.39 -2.47 -4.72
N GLU A 726 -41.39 -3.27 -5.79
CA GLU A 726 -40.82 -4.62 -5.84
C GLU A 726 -39.31 -4.59 -5.57
N THR A 727 -38.59 -3.62 -6.13
CA THR A 727 -37.16 -3.35 -5.83
C THR A 727 -36.97 -3.09 -4.33
N ALA A 728 -37.76 -2.18 -3.75
CA ALA A 728 -37.67 -1.85 -2.33
C ALA A 728 -38.10 -3.00 -1.40
N ALA A 729 -38.96 -3.92 -1.85
CA ALA A 729 -39.32 -5.13 -1.11
C ALA A 729 -38.19 -6.18 -1.17
N TYR A 730 -37.64 -6.45 -2.36
CA TYR A 730 -36.54 -7.39 -2.59
C TYR A 730 -35.33 -7.08 -1.71
N TRP A 731 -34.86 -5.83 -1.69
CA TRP A 731 -33.72 -5.44 -0.85
C TRP A 731 -34.01 -5.51 0.65
N LYS A 732 -35.25 -5.31 1.08
CA LYS A 732 -35.64 -5.53 2.49
C LYS A 732 -35.64 -7.01 2.85
N THR A 733 -36.14 -7.88 1.97
CA THR A 733 -36.15 -9.33 2.22
C THR A 733 -34.74 -9.95 2.25
N LEU A 734 -33.80 -9.45 1.44
CA LEU A 734 -32.39 -9.84 1.57
C LEU A 734 -31.75 -9.45 2.92
N PHE A 735 -32.32 -8.48 3.64
CA PHE A 735 -31.84 -8.02 4.95
C PHE A 735 -32.63 -8.66 6.13
N GLU A 736 -33.63 -9.51 5.88
CA GLU A 736 -34.34 -10.26 6.93
C GLU A 736 -33.41 -11.17 7.78
N PRO A 737 -32.48 -11.96 7.21
CA PRO A 737 -31.57 -12.81 7.99
C PRO A 737 -30.38 -12.03 8.58
N ALA A 738 -30.07 -10.84 8.05
CA ALA A 738 -28.91 -10.05 8.42
C ALA A 738 -29.01 -9.45 9.84
N MET A 739 -27.89 -8.92 10.33
CA MET A 739 -27.84 -8.11 11.54
C MET A 739 -28.57 -6.79 11.32
N LYS A 740 -29.60 -6.52 12.12
CA LYS A 740 -30.40 -5.28 12.03
C LYS A 740 -29.90 -4.28 13.06
N LEU A 741 -29.89 -3.01 12.68
CA LEU A 741 -29.34 -1.93 13.49
C LEU A 741 -30.38 -0.83 13.71
N THR A 742 -30.30 -0.17 14.85
CA THR A 742 -30.87 1.15 15.10
C THR A 742 -29.84 1.95 15.88
N ILE A 743 -29.25 2.96 15.26
CA ILE A 743 -28.21 3.81 15.86
C ILE A 743 -28.58 5.30 15.76
N PRO A 744 -28.10 6.16 16.69
CA PRO A 744 -28.39 7.60 16.68
C PRO A 744 -27.83 8.42 15.51
N ASP A 745 -26.97 7.82 14.68
CA ASP A 745 -26.38 8.44 13.47
C ASP A 745 -26.98 7.81 12.21
N GLU A 746 -27.99 8.48 11.64
CA GLU A 746 -28.70 8.03 10.44
C GLU A 746 -27.80 7.98 9.20
N PHE A 747 -26.83 8.88 9.08
CA PHE A 747 -25.91 8.90 7.94
C PHE A 747 -24.97 7.68 7.99
N LEU A 748 -24.38 7.39 9.16
CA LEU A 748 -23.60 6.17 9.35
C LEU A 748 -24.45 4.91 9.13
N GLN A 749 -25.70 4.89 9.61
CA GLN A 749 -26.60 3.76 9.41
C GLN A 749 -26.87 3.49 7.92
N ASN A 750 -27.13 4.55 7.13
CA ASN A 750 -27.34 4.45 5.70
C ASN A 750 -26.06 4.00 4.95
N ILE A 751 -24.87 4.41 5.41
CA ILE A 751 -23.60 3.87 4.90
C ILE A 751 -23.52 2.37 5.17
N ILE A 752 -23.72 1.90 6.41
CA ILE A 752 -23.66 0.47 6.78
C ILE A 752 -24.66 -0.39 5.99
N LEU A 753 -25.85 0.14 5.68
CA LEU A 753 -26.84 -0.52 4.84
C LEU A 753 -26.41 -0.55 3.37
N SER A 754 -25.97 0.59 2.80
CA SER A 754 -25.45 0.64 1.43
C SER A 754 -24.23 -0.26 1.24
N SER A 755 -23.30 -0.30 2.20
CA SER A 755 -22.10 -1.14 2.16
C SER A 755 -22.40 -2.62 1.93
N GLN A 756 -23.42 -3.16 2.60
CA GLN A 756 -23.88 -4.54 2.37
C GLN A 756 -24.49 -4.71 0.97
N VAL A 757 -25.30 -3.74 0.51
CA VAL A 757 -25.83 -3.71 -0.87
C VAL A 757 -24.69 -3.65 -1.89
N ARG A 758 -23.60 -2.93 -1.62
CA ARG A 758 -22.41 -2.87 -2.49
C ARG A 758 -21.78 -4.24 -2.66
N CYS A 759 -21.49 -4.96 -1.57
CA CYS A 759 -20.93 -6.30 -1.64
C CYS A 759 -21.86 -7.27 -2.40
N LEU A 760 -23.18 -7.18 -2.20
CA LEU A 760 -24.18 -7.98 -2.94
C LEU A 760 -24.23 -7.64 -4.45
N ILE A 761 -24.13 -6.37 -4.83
CA ILE A 761 -24.14 -5.93 -6.24
C ILE A 761 -22.80 -6.19 -6.94
N ALA A 762 -21.68 -6.05 -6.22
CA ALA A 762 -20.34 -6.26 -6.75
C ALA A 762 -20.07 -7.72 -7.10
N ALA A 763 -20.69 -8.69 -6.41
CA ALA A 763 -20.54 -10.11 -6.71
C ALA A 763 -21.07 -10.54 -8.11
N ARG A 764 -20.69 -11.75 -8.55
CA ARG A 764 -21.14 -12.41 -9.79
C ARG A 764 -21.51 -13.87 -9.53
N ASN A 765 -22.59 -14.38 -10.10
CA ASN A 765 -23.04 -15.76 -9.89
C ASN A 765 -22.37 -16.73 -10.86
N GLU A 766 -22.15 -17.95 -10.37
CA GLU A 766 -21.58 -19.06 -11.13
C GLU A 766 -22.51 -20.28 -11.10
N ALA A 767 -22.47 -21.08 -12.17
CA ALA A 767 -23.19 -22.35 -12.30
C ALA A 767 -24.71 -22.26 -11.94
N ASN A 768 -25.37 -21.20 -12.43
CA ASN A 768 -26.76 -20.84 -12.15
C ASN A 768 -27.07 -20.50 -10.69
N GLY A 769 -26.15 -19.82 -10.00
CA GLY A 769 -26.31 -19.42 -8.60
C GLY A 769 -26.01 -20.53 -7.60
N LYS A 770 -25.18 -21.52 -7.97
CA LYS A 770 -24.67 -22.54 -7.04
C LYS A 770 -23.44 -22.10 -6.25
N ARG A 771 -22.74 -21.08 -6.76
CA ARG A 771 -21.54 -20.48 -6.20
C ARG A 771 -21.53 -19.00 -6.56
N LEU A 772 -20.83 -18.20 -5.78
CA LEU A 772 -20.80 -16.75 -5.90
C LEU A 772 -19.36 -16.25 -5.92
N ALA A 773 -19.01 -15.42 -6.90
CA ALA A 773 -17.70 -14.79 -7.01
C ALA A 773 -17.71 -13.43 -6.27
N PRO A 774 -17.11 -13.30 -5.08
CA PRO A 774 -16.96 -12.02 -4.38
C PRO A 774 -15.88 -11.15 -5.05
N TRP A 775 -16.26 -10.38 -6.07
CA TRP A 775 -15.39 -9.39 -6.71
C TRP A 775 -15.01 -8.27 -5.75
N ILE A 776 -13.81 -7.72 -5.91
CA ILE A 776 -13.22 -6.78 -4.95
C ILE A 776 -13.46 -5.29 -5.27
N SER A 777 -13.91 -4.99 -6.48
CA SER A 777 -14.55 -3.71 -6.85
C SER A 777 -15.70 -3.99 -7.83
N ALA A 778 -16.65 -3.05 -7.91
CA ALA A 778 -17.64 -3.05 -8.97
C ALA A 778 -17.04 -3.00 -10.39
N MET A 779 -15.91 -2.30 -10.60
CA MET A 779 -15.48 -1.84 -11.93
C MET A 779 -14.24 -2.52 -12.51
N ARG A 780 -13.38 -3.05 -11.64
CA ARG A 780 -12.10 -3.71 -11.95
C ARG A 780 -11.85 -4.78 -10.91
N TYR A 781 -10.92 -5.68 -11.25
CA TYR A 781 -10.47 -6.79 -10.41
C TYR A 781 -11.56 -7.84 -10.13
N GLY A 782 -11.23 -9.09 -10.42
CA GLY A 782 -12.11 -10.23 -10.11
C GLY A 782 -12.13 -10.56 -8.62
N PRO A 783 -12.51 -11.79 -8.25
CA PRO A 783 -12.49 -12.26 -6.87
C PRO A 783 -11.07 -12.67 -6.45
N LEU A 784 -10.16 -11.70 -6.30
CA LEU A 784 -8.76 -11.98 -5.95
C LEU A 784 -8.66 -12.60 -4.55
N GLU A 785 -8.04 -13.77 -4.46
CA GLU A 785 -8.02 -14.65 -3.29
C GLU A 785 -7.48 -14.02 -2.00
N SER A 786 -6.60 -13.02 -2.08
CA SER A 786 -6.04 -12.31 -0.91
C SER A 786 -6.93 -11.18 -0.38
N GLU A 787 -7.90 -10.68 -1.17
CA GLU A 787 -8.74 -9.53 -0.83
C GLU A 787 -10.22 -9.92 -0.69
N ALA A 788 -10.72 -10.78 -1.56
CA ALA A 788 -12.11 -11.19 -1.64
C ALA A 788 -12.63 -11.89 -0.36
N HIS A 789 -11.72 -12.48 0.42
CA HIS A 789 -12.06 -13.11 1.70
C HIS A 789 -12.39 -12.11 2.80
N ALA A 790 -11.92 -10.85 2.74
CA ALA A 790 -12.42 -9.79 3.61
C ALA A 790 -13.94 -9.60 3.40
N ILE A 791 -14.40 -9.67 2.15
CA ILE A 791 -15.82 -9.53 1.77
C ILE A 791 -16.65 -10.72 2.28
N ILE A 792 -16.18 -11.95 2.08
CA ILE A 792 -16.83 -13.16 2.63
C ILE A 792 -16.98 -13.03 4.15
N ARG A 793 -15.88 -12.72 4.84
CA ARG A 793 -15.81 -12.59 6.30
C ARG A 793 -16.74 -11.51 6.84
N ALA A 794 -16.68 -10.31 6.25
CA ALA A 794 -17.51 -9.18 6.65
C ALA A 794 -19.01 -9.42 6.38
N MET A 795 -19.35 -10.04 5.25
CA MET A 795 -20.74 -10.35 4.94
C MET A 795 -21.31 -11.43 5.87
N ASP A 796 -20.51 -12.43 6.26
CA ASP A 796 -20.90 -13.40 7.30
C ASP A 796 -21.07 -12.74 8.67
N PHE A 797 -20.13 -11.86 9.06
CA PHE A 797 -20.23 -11.02 10.26
C PHE A 797 -21.48 -10.12 10.28
N MET A 798 -21.97 -9.67 9.12
CA MET A 798 -23.23 -8.94 8.97
C MET A 798 -24.46 -9.85 8.83
N GLY A 799 -24.30 -11.18 8.81
CA GLY A 799 -25.39 -12.17 8.82
C GLY A 799 -25.82 -12.73 7.47
N HIS A 800 -25.08 -12.43 6.39
CA HIS A 800 -25.28 -12.98 5.05
C HIS A 800 -24.57 -14.32 4.88
N ALA A 801 -24.83 -15.28 5.79
CA ALA A 801 -24.13 -16.56 5.84
C ALA A 801 -24.21 -17.38 4.54
N GLU A 802 -25.29 -17.24 3.76
CA GLU A 802 -25.46 -17.89 2.45
C GLU A 802 -24.56 -17.28 1.37
N PHE A 803 -24.38 -15.95 1.35
CA PHE A 803 -23.37 -15.28 0.52
C PHE A 803 -21.96 -15.76 0.88
N ALA A 804 -21.67 -15.89 2.18
CA ALA A 804 -20.37 -16.32 2.66
C ALA A 804 -20.04 -17.77 2.28
N ARG A 805 -20.99 -18.70 2.50
CA ARG A 805 -20.86 -20.11 2.09
C ARG A 805 -20.66 -20.24 0.58
N ASP A 806 -21.51 -19.61 -0.23
CA ASP A 806 -21.46 -19.73 -1.69
C ASP A 806 -20.21 -19.04 -2.27
N GLY A 807 -19.64 -18.07 -1.55
CA GLY A 807 -18.34 -17.45 -1.79
C GLY A 807 -17.16 -18.35 -1.43
N LEU A 808 -17.24 -19.11 -0.34
CA LEU A 808 -16.23 -20.13 -0.01
C LEU A 808 -16.26 -21.28 -1.02
N ASP A 809 -17.44 -21.77 -1.40
CA ASP A 809 -17.60 -22.83 -2.41
C ASP A 809 -17.05 -22.42 -3.79
N TYR A 810 -17.11 -21.13 -4.16
CA TYR A 810 -16.45 -20.58 -5.35
C TYR A 810 -14.93 -20.79 -5.36
N PHE A 811 -14.28 -20.63 -4.21
CA PHE A 811 -12.83 -20.81 -4.03
C PHE A 811 -12.43 -22.27 -3.80
N ILE A 812 -13.22 -23.06 -3.06
CA ILE A 812 -12.99 -24.51 -2.88
C ILE A 812 -13.05 -25.22 -4.24
N HIS A 813 -13.95 -24.80 -5.13
CA HIS A 813 -14.00 -25.29 -6.52
C HIS A 813 -12.75 -24.94 -7.36
N ARG A 814 -11.88 -24.05 -6.87
CA ARG A 814 -10.66 -23.55 -7.53
C ARG A 814 -9.37 -24.01 -6.85
N TYR A 815 -9.46 -24.91 -5.88
CA TYR A 815 -8.28 -25.63 -5.40
C TYR A 815 -7.64 -26.42 -6.55
N ASN A 816 -6.38 -26.13 -6.84
CA ASN A 816 -5.68 -26.78 -7.94
C ASN A 816 -5.27 -28.23 -7.58
N PRO A 817 -4.80 -29.04 -8.55
CA PRO A 817 -4.35 -30.40 -8.29
C PRO A 817 -3.16 -30.51 -7.33
N ALA A 818 -2.31 -29.48 -7.24
CA ALA A 818 -1.14 -29.48 -6.36
C ALA A 818 -1.51 -29.33 -4.87
N GLY A 819 -2.61 -28.61 -4.56
CA GLY A 819 -3.11 -28.44 -3.19
C GLY A 819 -3.16 -27.01 -2.68
N PHE A 820 -3.26 -26.01 -3.56
CA PHE A 820 -3.41 -24.61 -3.16
C PHE A 820 -4.44 -23.84 -3.99
N LEU A 821 -4.74 -22.62 -3.57
CA LEU A 821 -5.67 -21.71 -4.23
C LEU A 821 -4.92 -20.56 -4.92
N THR A 822 -5.38 -20.21 -6.12
CA THR A 822 -5.05 -18.96 -6.82
C THR A 822 -6.13 -18.71 -7.89
N THR A 823 -6.50 -17.46 -8.11
CA THR A 823 -7.32 -17.01 -9.27
C THR A 823 -6.49 -16.19 -10.26
N GLY A 824 -5.16 -16.19 -10.08
CA GLY A 824 -4.21 -15.44 -10.91
C GLY A 824 -3.52 -14.28 -10.20
N TYR A 825 -3.59 -14.17 -8.86
CA TYR A 825 -2.94 -13.07 -8.13
C TYR A 825 -1.82 -13.52 -7.17
N THR A 826 -2.08 -14.40 -6.20
CA THR A 826 -1.06 -14.91 -5.26
C THR A 826 -1.38 -16.31 -4.77
N THR A 827 -0.37 -17.14 -4.52
CA THR A 827 -0.56 -18.34 -3.68
C THR A 827 -0.96 -18.01 -2.24
N PHE A 828 -0.57 -16.83 -1.74
CA PHE A 828 -0.87 -16.32 -0.40
C PHE A 828 -2.36 -16.35 -0.04
N GLY A 829 -3.28 -16.09 -0.98
CA GLY A 829 -4.72 -16.14 -0.72
C GLY A 829 -5.24 -17.50 -0.22
N THR A 830 -4.48 -18.59 -0.42
CA THR A 830 -4.72 -19.90 0.23
C THR A 830 -4.81 -19.79 1.75
N ALA A 831 -3.92 -18.99 2.36
CA ALA A 831 -3.89 -18.76 3.81
C ALA A 831 -5.17 -18.08 4.30
N TRP A 832 -5.59 -17.05 3.56
CA TRP A 832 -6.77 -16.25 3.89
C TRP A 832 -8.05 -17.08 3.75
N HIS A 833 -8.15 -17.87 2.68
CA HIS A 833 -9.27 -18.78 2.46
C HIS A 833 -9.45 -19.76 3.63
N LEU A 834 -8.37 -20.45 4.05
CA LEU A 834 -8.43 -21.39 5.17
C LEU A 834 -8.86 -20.72 6.49
N TRP A 835 -8.42 -19.48 6.74
CA TRP A 835 -8.84 -18.72 7.94
C TRP A 835 -10.34 -18.42 7.87
N THR A 836 -10.81 -17.77 6.80
CA THR A 836 -12.22 -17.38 6.65
C THR A 836 -13.16 -18.59 6.62
N LEU A 837 -12.71 -19.72 6.08
CA LEU A 837 -13.46 -20.99 6.09
C LEU A 837 -13.69 -21.52 7.51
N GLY A 838 -12.66 -21.49 8.37
CA GLY A 838 -12.78 -21.93 9.76
C GLY A 838 -13.60 -20.96 10.61
N GLU A 839 -13.49 -19.65 10.39
CA GLU A 839 -14.36 -18.66 11.05
C GLU A 839 -15.83 -18.79 10.61
N HIS A 840 -16.11 -19.03 9.33
CA HIS A 840 -17.47 -19.28 8.85
C HIS A 840 -18.09 -20.49 9.54
N HIS A 841 -17.31 -21.56 9.73
CA HIS A 841 -17.73 -22.71 10.54
C HIS A 841 -18.02 -22.30 12.00
N ASN A 842 -17.12 -21.57 12.65
CA ASN A 842 -17.30 -21.11 14.03
C ASN A 842 -18.53 -20.20 14.20
N LEU A 843 -18.87 -19.37 13.21
CA LEU A 843 -20.06 -18.52 13.22
C LEU A 843 -21.36 -19.33 13.02
N ASN A 844 -21.39 -20.22 12.03
CA ASN A 844 -22.64 -20.82 11.55
C ASN A 844 -22.88 -22.28 12.02
N HIS A 845 -21.82 -23.06 12.25
CA HIS A 845 -21.84 -24.49 12.59
C HIS A 845 -22.61 -25.38 11.59
N ASP A 846 -22.54 -25.11 10.27
CA ASP A 846 -23.05 -26.06 9.27
C ASP A 846 -22.13 -27.29 9.17
N LEU A 847 -22.39 -28.27 10.04
CA LEU A 847 -21.73 -29.57 10.10
C LEU A 847 -22.08 -30.50 8.92
N LYS A 848 -22.99 -30.11 8.01
CA LYS A 848 -23.30 -30.85 6.79
C LYS A 848 -22.47 -30.34 5.63
N TRP A 849 -22.44 -29.03 5.42
CA TRP A 849 -21.55 -28.37 4.46
C TRP A 849 -20.08 -28.65 4.79
N LEU A 850 -19.67 -28.48 6.06
CA LEU A 850 -18.27 -28.74 6.45
C LEU A 850 -17.83 -30.17 6.15
N ARG A 851 -18.66 -31.19 6.44
CA ARG A 851 -18.34 -32.59 6.09
C ARG A 851 -18.30 -32.86 4.59
N HIS A 852 -18.96 -32.04 3.76
CA HIS A 852 -18.90 -32.16 2.31
C HIS A 852 -17.56 -31.62 1.76
N VAL A 853 -17.08 -30.49 2.27
CA VAL A 853 -15.85 -29.83 1.78
C VAL A 853 -14.57 -30.29 2.50
N ALA A 854 -14.69 -30.93 3.67
CA ALA A 854 -13.57 -31.34 4.53
C ALA A 854 -12.40 -32.07 3.83
N PRO A 855 -12.61 -33.02 2.90
CA PRO A 855 -11.48 -33.71 2.24
C PRO A 855 -10.57 -32.75 1.46
N GLU A 856 -11.17 -31.78 0.78
CA GLU A 856 -10.45 -30.76 0.02
C GLU A 856 -9.77 -29.74 0.93
N VAL A 857 -10.45 -29.31 2.00
CA VAL A 857 -9.85 -28.42 3.02
C VAL A 857 -8.65 -29.09 3.70
N ALA A 858 -8.76 -30.37 4.03
CA ALA A 858 -7.66 -31.15 4.60
C ALA A 858 -6.47 -31.26 3.62
N ARG A 859 -6.73 -31.51 2.33
CA ARG A 859 -5.71 -31.56 1.27
C ARG A 859 -4.91 -30.25 1.18
N VAL A 860 -5.58 -29.10 1.23
CA VAL A 860 -4.92 -27.77 1.18
C VAL A 860 -4.18 -27.43 2.49
N GLY A 861 -4.70 -27.86 3.65
CA GLY A 861 -4.00 -27.77 4.93
C GLY A 861 -2.74 -28.66 4.98
N GLN A 862 -2.81 -29.88 4.41
CA GLN A 862 -1.65 -30.77 4.27
C GLN A 862 -0.60 -30.16 3.33
N TRP A 863 -0.98 -29.61 2.17
CA TRP A 863 -0.07 -28.91 1.28
C TRP A 863 0.67 -27.78 2.01
N THR A 864 -0.07 -26.96 2.75
CA THR A 864 0.51 -25.87 3.56
C THR A 864 1.54 -26.41 4.56
N ALA A 865 1.23 -27.50 5.27
CA ALA A 865 2.17 -28.14 6.18
C ALA A 865 3.43 -28.69 5.46
N GLN A 866 3.30 -29.18 4.24
CA GLN A 866 4.43 -29.64 3.41
C GLN A 866 5.30 -28.47 2.94
N GLN A 867 4.71 -27.33 2.56
CA GLN A 867 5.47 -26.12 2.22
C GLN A 867 6.37 -25.65 3.38
N ILE A 868 5.84 -25.71 4.61
CA ILE A 868 6.58 -25.34 5.84
C ILE A 868 7.77 -26.28 6.10
N GLU A 869 7.68 -27.57 5.74
CA GLU A 869 8.83 -28.47 5.87
C GLU A 869 9.96 -28.18 4.86
N LYS A 870 9.67 -27.55 3.71
CA LYS A 870 10.71 -27.25 2.69
C LYS A 870 11.80 -26.31 3.20
N THR A 871 11.48 -25.39 4.12
CA THR A 871 12.41 -24.38 4.65
C THR A 871 13.25 -24.88 5.82
N LYS A 872 13.16 -26.16 6.19
CA LYS A 872 13.75 -26.79 7.40
C LYS A 872 15.27 -26.96 7.33
N ARG A 873 16.00 -25.85 7.15
CA ARG A 873 17.46 -25.77 7.02
C ARG A 873 18.14 -25.45 8.35
N LEU A 874 19.16 -26.23 8.70
CA LEU A 874 20.10 -25.91 9.78
C LEU A 874 21.36 -25.24 9.20
N ASP A 875 22.11 -24.53 10.04
CA ASP A 875 23.49 -24.11 9.74
C ASP A 875 24.53 -25.17 10.13
N ALA A 876 25.81 -24.82 9.99
CA ALA A 876 26.93 -25.72 10.27
C ALA A 876 27.02 -26.12 11.76
N ASP A 877 26.52 -25.29 12.67
CA ASP A 877 26.47 -25.55 14.12
C ASP A 877 25.18 -26.28 14.54
N GLY A 878 24.40 -26.77 13.56
CA GLY A 878 23.14 -27.46 13.76
C GLY A 878 22.00 -26.57 14.27
N GLN A 879 22.16 -25.25 14.25
CA GLN A 879 21.11 -24.32 14.68
C GLN A 879 20.13 -24.05 13.53
N PRO A 880 18.83 -23.86 13.84
CA PRO A 880 17.83 -23.57 12.81
C PRO A 880 18.05 -22.16 12.22
N LYS A 881 18.27 -22.09 10.90
CA LYS A 881 18.39 -20.83 10.14
C LYS A 881 17.19 -19.90 10.38
N PRO A 882 17.29 -18.57 10.16
CA PRO A 882 16.19 -17.63 10.40
C PRO A 882 14.85 -18.10 9.79
N GLU A 883 14.89 -18.56 8.54
CA GLU A 883 13.75 -19.06 7.76
C GLU A 883 13.23 -20.46 8.15
N TYR A 884 13.89 -21.17 9.07
CA TYR A 884 13.54 -22.55 9.43
C TYR A 884 12.08 -22.73 9.85
N ARG A 885 11.36 -23.57 9.10
CA ARG A 885 9.93 -23.90 9.26
C ARG A 885 9.02 -22.66 9.23
N LEU A 886 9.32 -21.78 8.29
CA LEU A 886 8.39 -20.81 7.69
C LEU A 886 7.86 -21.33 6.35
N MET A 887 6.84 -20.70 5.78
CA MET A 887 6.49 -20.86 4.36
C MET A 887 7.65 -20.39 3.46
N PRO A 888 7.81 -20.96 2.24
CA PRO A 888 8.70 -20.45 1.19
C PRO A 888 8.56 -18.94 0.93
N PRO A 889 9.57 -18.29 0.31
CA PRO A 889 9.44 -16.91 -0.15
C PRO A 889 8.25 -16.75 -1.09
N GLY A 890 7.53 -15.64 -0.98
CA GLY A 890 6.33 -15.40 -1.80
C GLY A 890 5.95 -13.94 -1.83
N VAL A 891 4.80 -13.66 -2.45
CA VAL A 891 4.24 -12.30 -2.65
C VAL A 891 2.88 -12.20 -1.96
N ILE A 892 2.62 -11.03 -1.36
CA ILE A 892 1.38 -10.75 -0.60
C ILE A 892 0.45 -9.72 -1.27
N ALA A 893 0.96 -8.85 -2.14
CA ALA A 893 0.23 -7.77 -2.80
C ALA A 893 0.86 -7.44 -4.18
N ASP A 894 0.74 -6.22 -4.69
CA ASP A 894 1.19 -5.88 -6.05
C ASP A 894 2.69 -6.07 -6.27
N TRP A 895 3.53 -5.68 -5.31
CA TRP A 895 4.98 -5.73 -5.44
C TRP A 895 5.49 -7.16 -5.54
N ASN A 896 6.01 -7.52 -6.71
CA ASN A 896 6.46 -8.87 -7.05
C ASN A 896 7.83 -9.25 -6.42
N SER A 897 8.15 -8.78 -5.20
CA SER A 897 9.42 -9.12 -4.52
C SER A 897 9.21 -10.29 -3.54
N PHE A 898 9.68 -11.48 -3.93
CA PHE A 898 9.64 -12.69 -3.11
C PHE A 898 10.43 -12.50 -1.80
N ALA A 899 9.77 -12.67 -0.66
CA ALA A 899 10.42 -12.70 0.64
C ALA A 899 9.69 -13.57 1.67
N TYR A 900 10.38 -13.88 2.77
CA TYR A 900 9.78 -14.41 3.99
C TYR A 900 9.06 -13.27 4.75
N HIS A 901 7.89 -12.85 4.23
CA HIS A 901 7.02 -11.87 4.89
C HIS A 901 6.42 -12.44 6.19
N PHE A 902 6.42 -11.66 7.28
CA PHE A 902 5.82 -12.13 8.53
C PHE A 902 4.28 -12.11 8.46
N MET A 903 3.66 -11.15 7.75
CA MET A 903 2.22 -11.17 7.46
C MET A 903 1.80 -12.49 6.80
N MET A 904 2.45 -12.87 5.69
CA MET A 904 2.17 -14.11 4.95
C MET A 904 2.18 -15.32 5.88
N ASN A 905 3.23 -15.47 6.69
CA ASN A 905 3.37 -16.58 7.62
C ASN A 905 2.34 -16.55 8.75
N ALA A 906 2.04 -15.38 9.32
CA ALA A 906 1.04 -15.23 10.38
C ALA A 906 -0.36 -15.63 9.90
N TYR A 907 -0.70 -15.28 8.66
CA TYR A 907 -1.94 -15.69 8.01
C TYR A 907 -1.98 -17.20 7.72
N TYR A 908 -0.88 -17.81 7.28
CA TYR A 908 -0.82 -19.28 7.16
C TYR A 908 -0.92 -19.99 8.52
N HIS A 909 -0.44 -19.39 9.61
CA HIS A 909 -0.70 -19.86 10.98
C HIS A 909 -2.21 -19.78 11.31
N ALA A 910 -2.87 -18.65 11.05
CA ALA A 910 -4.29 -18.48 11.30
C ALA A 910 -5.13 -19.46 10.46
N GLY A 911 -4.82 -19.64 9.18
CA GLY A 911 -5.49 -20.59 8.29
C GLY A 911 -5.37 -22.03 8.76
N LEU A 912 -4.17 -22.49 9.13
CA LEU A 912 -3.97 -23.82 9.72
C LEU A 912 -4.69 -23.99 11.08
N ARG A 913 -4.77 -22.92 11.88
CA ARG A 913 -5.45 -22.93 13.18
C ARG A 913 -6.97 -23.09 13.02
N GLU A 914 -7.60 -22.21 12.24
CA GLU A 914 -9.07 -22.20 12.12
C GLU A 914 -9.60 -23.36 11.26
N ALA A 915 -8.94 -23.69 10.14
CA ALA A 915 -9.32 -24.87 9.35
C ALA A 915 -9.04 -26.18 10.13
N GLY A 916 -7.95 -26.25 10.90
CA GLY A 916 -7.66 -27.36 11.80
C GLY A 916 -8.71 -27.50 12.92
N ALA A 917 -9.18 -26.40 13.49
CA ALA A 917 -10.24 -26.39 14.51
C ALA A 917 -11.60 -26.82 13.93
N ALA A 918 -11.97 -26.33 12.74
CA ALA A 918 -13.18 -26.77 12.05
C ALA A 918 -13.13 -28.27 11.73
N LEU A 919 -12.03 -28.77 11.16
CA LEU A 919 -11.83 -30.20 10.90
C LEU A 919 -11.86 -31.04 12.20
N ASN A 920 -11.41 -30.50 13.33
CA ASN A 920 -11.53 -31.15 14.64
C ASN A 920 -12.99 -31.28 15.09
N ALA A 921 -13.85 -30.29 14.81
CA ALA A 921 -15.27 -30.29 15.16
C ALA A 921 -16.12 -31.33 14.40
N ILE A 922 -15.54 -32.02 13.41
CA ILE A 922 -16.12 -33.19 12.72
C ILE A 922 -15.26 -34.45 12.84
N GLU A 923 -14.29 -34.46 13.76
CA GLU A 923 -13.38 -35.60 14.06
C GLU A 923 -12.52 -36.05 12.84
N HIS A 924 -12.20 -35.14 11.92
CA HIS A 924 -11.39 -35.46 10.74
C HIS A 924 -9.92 -35.73 11.13
N PRO A 925 -9.28 -36.83 10.65
CA PRO A 925 -7.97 -37.27 11.13
C PRO A 925 -6.86 -36.22 10.99
N ASP A 926 -6.88 -35.45 9.90
CA ASP A 926 -5.86 -34.41 9.63
C ASP A 926 -5.90 -33.20 10.57
N ALA A 927 -6.96 -33.01 11.35
CA ALA A 927 -7.07 -31.88 12.28
C ALA A 927 -5.86 -31.81 13.23
N THR A 928 -5.36 -32.96 13.68
CA THR A 928 -4.20 -33.05 14.59
C THR A 928 -2.90 -32.55 13.95
N VAL A 929 -2.67 -32.81 12.65
CA VAL A 929 -1.45 -32.35 11.98
C VAL A 929 -1.54 -30.87 11.60
N LEU A 930 -2.70 -30.38 11.15
CA LEU A 930 -2.92 -28.96 10.88
C LEU A 930 -2.73 -28.11 12.14
N LEU A 931 -3.36 -28.49 13.27
CA LEU A 931 -3.22 -27.77 14.55
C LEU A 931 -1.79 -27.80 15.09
N ARG A 932 -1.05 -28.90 14.92
CA ARG A 932 0.37 -28.98 15.28
C ARG A 932 1.22 -28.06 14.41
N SER A 933 1.02 -28.08 13.09
CA SER A 933 1.72 -27.20 12.15
C SER A 933 1.42 -25.73 12.41
N ALA A 934 0.19 -25.38 12.80
CA ALA A 934 -0.16 -24.03 13.23
C ALA A 934 0.67 -23.57 14.45
N ALA A 935 0.76 -24.42 15.49
CA ALA A 935 1.52 -24.11 16.70
C ALA A 935 3.04 -24.01 16.44
N ASP A 936 3.59 -24.94 15.66
CA ASP A 936 4.99 -24.94 15.22
C ASP A 936 5.33 -23.70 14.38
N LEU A 937 4.44 -23.31 13.45
CA LEU A 937 4.64 -22.12 12.61
C LEU A 937 4.61 -20.85 13.47
N ARG A 938 3.67 -20.70 14.42
CA ARG A 938 3.63 -19.56 15.36
C ARG A 938 4.96 -19.40 16.11
N LYS A 939 5.51 -20.52 16.61
CA LYS A 939 6.81 -20.56 17.31
C LYS A 939 7.96 -20.11 16.40
N ASN A 940 7.98 -20.54 15.14
CA ASN A 940 9.04 -20.18 14.19
C ASN A 940 8.92 -18.75 13.66
N ILE A 941 7.70 -18.22 13.48
CA ILE A 941 7.49 -16.79 13.18
C ILE A 941 8.07 -15.93 14.30
N LEU A 942 7.72 -16.23 15.57
CA LEU A 942 8.25 -15.47 16.70
C LEU A 942 9.78 -15.56 16.80
N ARG A 943 10.37 -16.75 16.56
CA ARG A 943 11.83 -16.94 16.51
C ARG A 943 12.48 -16.06 15.42
N ALA A 944 11.95 -16.08 14.21
CA ALA A 944 12.48 -15.35 13.07
C ALA A 944 12.28 -13.82 13.22
N TYR A 945 11.12 -13.39 13.69
CA TYR A 945 10.78 -11.99 13.97
C TYR A 945 11.70 -11.39 15.05
N ARG A 946 11.93 -12.10 16.17
CA ARG A 946 12.89 -11.69 17.20
C ARG A 946 14.33 -11.64 16.67
N TRP A 947 14.72 -12.59 15.81
CA TRP A 947 16.05 -12.58 15.18
C TRP A 947 16.24 -11.34 14.29
N THR A 948 15.25 -10.96 13.48
CA THR A 948 15.30 -9.75 12.64
C THR A 948 15.25 -8.47 13.49
N GLN A 949 14.37 -8.40 14.48
CA GLN A 949 14.25 -7.27 15.41
C GLN A 949 15.54 -7.00 16.19
N ALA A 950 16.27 -8.05 16.57
CA ALA A 950 17.56 -7.92 17.26
C ALA A 950 18.70 -7.35 16.40
N GLN A 951 18.50 -7.25 15.08
CA GLN A 951 19.42 -6.60 14.14
C GLN A 951 18.96 -5.19 13.75
N ALA A 952 17.66 -4.94 13.75
CA ALA A 952 17.08 -3.69 13.25
C ALA A 952 17.29 -2.50 14.20
N PRO A 953 17.46 -1.27 13.68
CA PRO A 953 17.57 -0.06 14.49
C PRO A 953 16.24 0.28 15.19
N VAL A 954 16.30 0.77 16.43
CA VAL A 954 15.15 1.33 17.15
C VAL A 954 14.50 2.51 16.42
N LEU A 955 13.22 2.73 16.69
CA LEU A 955 12.39 3.75 16.03
C LEU A 955 12.02 4.91 16.99
N PRO A 956 11.92 6.16 16.51
CA PRO A 956 11.64 7.33 17.34
C PRO A 956 10.15 7.52 17.66
N LEU A 957 9.89 8.16 18.80
CA LEU A 957 8.58 8.72 19.20
C LEU A 957 8.66 10.26 19.36
N GLN A 958 7.55 10.96 19.17
CA GLN A 958 7.43 12.41 19.36
C GLN A 958 7.68 12.86 20.80
N ASN A 959 7.52 11.95 21.77
CA ASN A 959 7.87 12.25 23.16
C ASN A 959 9.40 12.29 23.40
N GLY A 960 10.25 11.91 22.43
CA GLY A 960 11.70 11.91 22.56
C GLY A 960 12.28 10.65 23.23
N MET A 961 11.47 9.59 23.34
CA MET A 961 11.92 8.23 23.60
C MET A 961 11.97 7.42 22.30
N TRP A 962 12.59 6.24 22.37
CA TRP A 962 12.75 5.31 21.26
C TRP A 962 12.25 3.91 21.64
N VAL A 963 11.77 3.15 20.66
CA VAL A 963 11.13 1.85 20.83
C VAL A 963 11.73 0.78 19.92
N GLU A 964 11.54 -0.47 20.30
CA GLU A 964 11.94 -1.65 19.53
C GLU A 964 11.28 -1.64 18.13
N PRO A 965 12.02 -1.97 17.06
CA PRO A 965 11.47 -2.02 15.70
C PRO A 965 10.58 -3.24 15.50
N TYR A 966 9.63 -3.13 14.57
CA TYR A 966 8.67 -4.18 14.26
C TYR A 966 8.80 -4.59 12.77
N PRO A 967 9.87 -5.32 12.39
CA PRO A 967 10.21 -5.58 10.99
C PRO A 967 9.16 -6.46 10.28
N SER A 968 8.98 -6.24 8.98
CA SER A 968 7.91 -6.87 8.19
C SER A 968 8.31 -8.16 7.44
N ARG A 969 9.62 -8.44 7.31
CA ARG A 969 10.15 -9.65 6.66
C ARG A 969 11.56 -10.02 7.14
N VAL A 970 11.93 -11.31 7.08
CA VAL A 970 13.11 -11.87 7.77
C VAL A 970 14.45 -11.19 7.42
N HIS A 971 14.79 -11.06 6.14
CA HIS A 971 16.11 -10.57 5.70
C HIS A 971 16.12 -9.07 5.38
N SER A 972 15.33 -8.27 6.11
CA SER A 972 15.34 -6.82 6.01
C SER A 972 15.19 -6.20 7.42
N PRO A 973 16.28 -6.19 8.23
CA PRO A 973 16.29 -5.59 9.57
C PRO A 973 16.29 -4.05 9.53
N GLY A 974 15.22 -3.45 9.00
CA GLY A 974 15.02 -2.00 8.90
C GLY A 974 13.82 -1.68 8.02
N ARG A 975 13.60 -0.40 7.69
CA ARG A 975 12.48 0.04 6.84
C ARG A 975 12.65 -0.44 5.40
N LEU A 976 11.59 -0.93 4.78
CA LEU A 976 11.63 -1.47 3.42
C LEU A 976 11.89 -0.38 2.37
N GLU A 977 11.49 0.87 2.61
CA GLU A 977 11.92 2.02 1.79
C GLU A 977 13.43 2.26 1.78
N ASP A 978 14.17 1.76 2.79
CA ASP A 978 15.63 1.89 2.85
C ASP A 978 16.34 0.77 2.11
N PHE A 979 15.82 -0.46 2.12
CA PHE A 979 16.38 -1.55 1.31
C PHE A 979 15.94 -1.47 -0.17
N PHE A 980 14.81 -0.83 -0.46
CA PHE A 980 14.12 -0.84 -1.75
C PHE A 980 13.63 0.57 -2.17
N PRO A 981 14.54 1.55 -2.35
CA PRO A 981 14.17 2.89 -2.79
C PRO A 981 13.55 2.89 -4.19
N GLY A 982 12.41 3.56 -4.37
CA GLY A 982 11.74 3.71 -5.68
C GLY A 982 10.99 2.47 -6.19
N GLU A 983 11.21 1.30 -5.59
CA GLU A 983 10.50 0.06 -5.89
C GLU A 983 8.98 0.17 -5.60
N ASP A 984 8.19 -0.65 -6.27
CA ASP A 984 6.70 -0.58 -6.30
C ASP A 984 6.16 0.84 -6.57
N MET A 985 6.70 1.51 -7.60
CA MET A 985 6.37 2.90 -7.94
C MET A 985 6.67 3.93 -6.83
N GLY A 986 7.60 3.61 -5.92
CA GLY A 986 7.92 4.39 -4.73
C GLY A 986 7.05 4.08 -3.52
N ARG A 987 6.33 2.94 -3.51
CA ARG A 987 5.42 2.52 -2.42
C ARG A 987 6.02 1.49 -1.46
N SER A 988 7.27 1.07 -1.61
CA SER A 988 7.90 0.02 -0.77
C SER A 988 7.76 0.22 0.75
N TRP A 989 7.59 1.46 1.24
CA TRP A 989 7.25 1.77 2.64
C TRP A 989 5.88 1.25 3.10
N CYS A 990 4.86 1.12 2.24
CA CYS A 990 3.53 0.68 2.66
C CYS A 990 3.55 -0.78 3.16
N TYR A 991 4.57 -1.56 2.80
CA TYR A 991 4.78 -2.92 3.30
C TYR A 991 5.22 -2.96 4.78
N ASP A 992 5.55 -1.81 5.39
CA ASP A 992 5.77 -1.66 6.85
C ASP A 992 4.57 -1.02 7.59
N VAL A 993 3.66 -0.36 6.86
CA VAL A 993 2.56 0.44 7.44
C VAL A 993 1.20 -0.23 7.29
N GLU A 994 0.95 -0.87 6.15
CA GLU A 994 -0.34 -1.45 5.76
C GLU A 994 -0.28 -3.00 5.70
N LEU A 995 0.88 -3.54 5.31
CA LEU A 995 1.15 -4.99 5.24
C LEU A 995 2.22 -5.43 6.26
N GLY A 996 2.47 -4.59 7.28
CA GLY A 996 3.58 -4.71 8.22
C GLY A 996 3.29 -5.62 9.43
N ALA A 997 4.17 -5.54 10.44
CA ALA A 997 4.13 -6.44 11.60
C ALA A 997 2.83 -6.39 12.45
N HIS A 998 2.02 -5.33 12.35
CA HIS A 998 0.70 -5.25 13.01
C HIS A 998 -0.24 -6.41 12.59
N GLN A 999 -0.05 -6.96 11.40
CA GLN A 999 -0.78 -8.13 10.88
C GLN A 999 -0.64 -9.38 11.78
N LEU A 1000 0.45 -9.49 12.54
CA LEU A 1000 0.71 -10.61 13.46
C LEU A 1000 -0.25 -10.62 14.66
N VAL A 1001 -0.84 -9.47 15.00
CA VAL A 1001 -1.74 -9.35 16.16
C VAL A 1001 -3.11 -9.95 15.83
N VAL A 1002 -3.73 -9.53 14.73
CA VAL A 1002 -5.04 -10.06 14.29
C VAL A 1002 -4.98 -11.54 13.92
N ALA A 1003 -3.83 -12.01 13.42
CA ALA A 1003 -3.59 -13.43 13.17
C ALA A 1003 -3.33 -14.26 14.46
N GLY A 1004 -3.18 -13.61 15.63
CA GLY A 1004 -2.96 -14.29 16.91
C GLY A 1004 -1.53 -14.77 17.15
N VAL A 1005 -0.53 -14.21 16.46
CA VAL A 1005 0.91 -14.49 16.67
C VAL A 1005 1.49 -13.60 17.78
N LEU A 1006 1.06 -12.33 17.87
CA LEU A 1006 1.40 -11.39 18.93
C LEU A 1006 0.17 -11.04 19.77
N GLU A 1007 0.34 -10.86 21.08
CA GLU A 1007 -0.75 -10.51 22.00
C GLU A 1007 -1.05 -9.01 21.94
N ALA A 1008 -2.32 -8.63 21.73
CA ALA A 1008 -2.74 -7.24 21.52
C ALA A 1008 -2.40 -6.31 22.71
N ASP A 1009 -2.53 -6.79 23.94
CA ASP A 1009 -2.24 -6.03 25.17
C ASP A 1009 -0.76 -6.00 25.55
N SER A 1010 0.15 -6.58 24.74
CA SER A 1010 1.59 -6.56 25.02
C SER A 1010 2.17 -5.14 25.03
N LEU A 1011 3.32 -4.95 25.70
CA LEU A 1011 4.03 -3.67 25.70
C LEU A 1011 4.59 -3.33 24.31
N GLU A 1012 5.05 -4.35 23.58
CA GLU A 1012 5.53 -4.21 22.20
C GLU A 1012 4.42 -3.71 21.27
N VAL A 1013 3.24 -4.34 21.27
CA VAL A 1013 2.15 -3.95 20.37
C VAL A 1013 1.67 -2.52 20.66
N ARG A 1014 1.61 -2.13 21.94
CA ARG A 1014 1.32 -0.73 22.30
C ARG A 1014 2.35 0.26 21.74
N ARG A 1015 3.65 -0.07 21.80
CA ARG A 1015 4.74 0.76 21.26
C ARG A 1015 4.76 0.85 19.74
N MET A 1016 4.47 -0.26 19.06
CA MET A 1016 4.29 -0.29 17.61
C MET A 1016 3.18 0.70 17.20
N LEU A 1017 2.05 0.72 17.91
CA LEU A 1017 0.97 1.66 17.65
C LEU A 1017 1.34 3.11 18.00
N ASP A 1018 2.03 3.35 19.12
CA ASP A 1018 2.56 4.69 19.46
C ASP A 1018 3.49 5.21 18.34
N GLN A 1019 4.35 4.37 17.76
CA GLN A 1019 5.24 4.72 16.65
C GLN A 1019 4.48 5.00 15.36
N MET A 1020 3.54 4.11 14.99
CA MET A 1020 2.71 4.28 13.81
C MET A 1020 1.91 5.59 13.87
N GLU A 1021 1.42 5.98 15.04
CA GLU A 1021 0.67 7.22 15.27
C GLU A 1021 1.56 8.46 15.36
N ASP A 1022 2.75 8.37 15.97
CA ASP A 1022 3.72 9.48 16.05
C ASP A 1022 4.40 9.79 14.71
N MET A 1023 4.55 8.79 13.84
CA MET A 1023 5.39 8.88 12.63
C MET A 1023 4.66 8.45 11.35
N GLN A 1024 4.21 7.19 11.25
CA GLN A 1024 3.75 6.61 9.97
C GLN A 1024 2.44 7.24 9.45
N PHE A 1025 1.42 7.35 10.30
CA PHE A 1025 0.13 7.97 9.96
C PHE A 1025 0.19 9.49 9.80
N LEU A 1026 1.35 10.10 10.10
CA LEU A 1026 1.66 11.51 9.87
C LEU A 1026 2.65 11.70 8.70
N GLY A 1027 2.94 10.64 7.95
CA GLY A 1027 3.65 10.68 6.69
C GLY A 1027 2.83 11.32 5.56
N GLY A 1028 3.43 11.36 4.37
CA GLY A 1028 2.79 11.82 3.14
C GLY A 1028 2.11 10.67 2.42
N GLY A 1029 0.88 10.88 1.95
CA GLY A 1029 0.12 9.86 1.24
C GLY A 1029 0.33 9.79 -0.27
N TRP A 1030 -0.16 8.69 -0.84
CA TRP A 1030 -0.28 8.55 -2.28
C TRP A 1030 -1.48 9.38 -2.75
N TYR A 1031 -1.25 10.28 -3.70
CA TYR A 1031 -2.21 11.25 -4.27
C TYR A 1031 -2.76 12.35 -3.34
N ASP A 1032 -2.85 12.17 -2.02
CA ASP A 1032 -3.32 13.20 -1.08
C ASP A 1032 -2.70 13.06 0.33
N TYR A 1033 -3.07 13.95 1.26
CA TYR A 1033 -2.54 14.03 2.64
C TYR A 1033 -1.00 14.16 2.73
N PRO A 1034 -0.42 15.27 2.22
CA PRO A 1034 1.01 15.53 2.35
C PRO A 1034 1.44 15.74 3.82
N THR A 1035 2.65 15.27 4.15
CA THR A 1035 3.25 15.22 5.50
C THR A 1035 3.05 16.49 6.34
N GLU A 1036 3.17 17.67 5.72
CA GLU A 1036 3.00 18.96 6.40
C GLU A 1036 1.56 19.15 6.93
N LYS A 1037 0.55 18.89 6.09
CA LYS A 1037 -0.86 18.94 6.51
C LYS A 1037 -1.15 17.87 7.55
N SER A 1038 -0.67 16.65 7.33
CA SER A 1038 -0.85 15.52 8.26
C SER A 1038 -0.30 15.82 9.65
N ARG A 1039 0.88 16.48 9.75
CA ARG A 1039 1.47 16.90 11.03
C ARG A 1039 0.77 18.12 11.65
N ALA A 1040 0.25 19.03 10.84
CA ALA A 1040 -0.48 20.21 11.31
C ALA A 1040 -1.86 19.85 11.94
N ASP A 1041 -2.61 18.92 11.34
CA ASP A 1041 -3.86 18.37 11.90
C ASP A 1041 -3.72 16.86 12.16
N TRP A 1042 -2.82 16.51 13.09
CA TRP A 1042 -2.52 15.12 13.49
C TRP A 1042 -3.73 14.37 14.06
N PHE A 1043 -4.79 15.06 14.47
CA PHE A 1043 -6.01 14.43 15.00
C PHE A 1043 -6.93 13.98 13.87
N ASN A 1044 -7.27 14.86 12.92
CA ASN A 1044 -8.18 14.51 11.82
C ASN A 1044 -7.48 13.86 10.63
N LEU A 1045 -6.18 14.10 10.44
CA LEU A 1045 -5.38 13.55 9.35
C LEU A 1045 -4.40 12.45 9.80
N GLY A 1046 -4.41 12.06 11.08
CA GLY A 1046 -3.68 10.90 11.61
C GLY A 1046 -4.60 9.71 11.97
N GLY A 1047 -4.01 8.61 12.44
CA GLY A 1047 -4.73 7.40 12.86
C GLY A 1047 -5.05 6.40 11.75
N PHE A 1048 -4.69 6.70 10.50
CA PHE A 1048 -4.92 5.82 9.34
C PHE A 1048 -3.74 5.92 8.37
N SER A 1049 -3.45 4.81 7.69
CA SER A 1049 -2.38 4.73 6.67
C SER A 1049 -2.75 5.45 5.38
N LYS A 1050 -1.76 5.62 4.49
CA LYS A 1050 -1.81 6.64 3.44
C LYS A 1050 -1.69 6.12 2.00
N VAL A 1051 -2.03 4.86 1.75
CA VAL A 1051 -2.30 4.35 0.39
C VAL A 1051 -3.65 3.66 0.34
N GLN A 1052 -3.91 2.71 1.25
CA GLN A 1052 -5.18 2.00 1.43
C GLN A 1052 -5.48 1.80 2.92
N PRO A 1053 -6.25 2.73 3.54
CA PRO A 1053 -6.50 2.79 4.98
C PRO A 1053 -6.86 1.48 5.69
N TYR A 1054 -7.61 0.57 5.03
CA TYR A 1054 -8.16 -0.62 5.69
C TYR A 1054 -7.27 -1.88 5.65
N TYR A 1055 -6.18 -1.89 4.86
CA TYR A 1055 -5.16 -2.94 5.00
C TYR A 1055 -4.47 -2.87 6.36
N THR A 1056 -4.28 -1.66 6.90
CA THR A 1056 -3.75 -1.44 8.24
C THR A 1056 -4.73 -1.92 9.29
N ARG A 1057 -4.27 -2.79 10.20
CA ARG A 1057 -5.13 -3.47 11.19
C ARG A 1057 -5.17 -2.77 12.56
N ASN A 1058 -4.87 -1.47 12.61
CA ASN A 1058 -4.74 -0.73 13.88
C ASN A 1058 -6.09 -0.56 14.58
N ALA A 1059 -7.18 -0.35 13.84
CA ALA A 1059 -8.53 -0.31 14.39
C ALA A 1059 -8.88 -1.59 15.15
N GLU A 1060 -8.61 -2.76 14.56
CA GLU A 1060 -8.90 -4.06 15.16
C GLU A 1060 -8.02 -4.32 16.39
N ILE A 1061 -6.77 -3.85 16.40
CA ILE A 1061 -5.91 -3.93 17.59
C ILE A 1061 -6.43 -3.00 18.70
N TYR A 1062 -6.85 -1.77 18.39
CA TYR A 1062 -7.52 -0.89 19.37
C TYR A 1062 -8.81 -1.53 19.90
N ALA A 1063 -9.58 -2.23 19.06
CA ALA A 1063 -10.78 -2.96 19.48
C ALA A 1063 -10.46 -4.13 20.43
N LEU A 1064 -9.40 -4.89 20.14
CA LEU A 1064 -8.89 -5.96 21.00
C LEU A 1064 -8.38 -5.43 22.35
N GLN A 1065 -7.67 -4.29 22.36
CA GLN A 1065 -7.25 -3.58 23.58
C GLN A 1065 -8.42 -2.91 24.32
N GLY A 1066 -9.51 -2.58 23.62
CA GLY A 1066 -10.64 -1.80 24.15
C GLY A 1066 -10.40 -0.28 24.19
N ASP A 1067 -9.45 0.24 23.40
CA ASP A 1067 -9.09 1.65 23.39
C ASP A 1067 -10.01 2.47 22.47
N VAL A 1068 -11.10 2.96 23.06
CA VAL A 1068 -12.26 3.54 22.36
C VAL A 1068 -11.90 4.77 21.52
N LYS A 1069 -11.08 5.69 22.03
CA LYS A 1069 -10.80 6.97 21.35
C LYS A 1069 -9.92 6.79 20.10
N PRO A 1070 -8.80 6.03 20.13
CA PRO A 1070 -8.05 5.67 18.93
C PRO A 1070 -8.86 4.83 17.94
N PHE A 1071 -9.71 3.90 18.41
CA PHE A 1071 -10.62 3.16 17.55
C PHE A 1071 -11.56 4.09 16.77
N LEU A 1072 -12.34 4.94 17.47
CA LEU A 1072 -13.30 5.86 16.83
C LEU A 1072 -12.60 6.87 15.90
N ARG A 1073 -11.41 7.35 16.28
CA ARG A 1073 -10.59 8.22 15.42
C ARG A 1073 -10.18 7.51 14.12
N THR A 1074 -9.69 6.28 14.22
CA THR A 1074 -9.31 5.48 13.04
C THR A 1074 -10.52 5.22 12.14
N TYR A 1075 -11.59 4.66 12.72
CA TYR A 1075 -12.80 4.28 12.01
C TYR A 1075 -13.43 5.45 11.23
N PHE A 1076 -13.63 6.60 11.88
CA PHE A 1076 -14.22 7.77 11.20
C PHE A 1076 -13.25 8.46 10.23
N ASN A 1077 -11.95 8.56 10.54
CA ASN A 1077 -10.99 9.18 9.63
C ASN A 1077 -10.79 8.33 8.36
N SER A 1078 -10.62 7.01 8.49
CA SER A 1078 -10.51 6.07 7.36
C SER A 1078 -11.75 6.12 6.47
N LEU A 1079 -12.95 6.04 7.05
CA LEU A 1079 -14.21 6.17 6.30
C LEU A 1079 -14.30 7.51 5.54
N ALA A 1080 -14.12 8.63 6.23
CA ALA A 1080 -14.20 9.95 5.61
C ALA A 1080 -13.14 10.15 4.51
N SER A 1081 -11.97 9.53 4.64
CA SER A 1081 -10.88 9.61 3.65
C SER A 1081 -11.15 8.90 2.32
N LEU A 1082 -12.21 8.07 2.20
CA LEU A 1082 -12.53 7.31 0.98
C LEU A 1082 -13.99 7.41 0.52
N LEU A 1083 -14.91 7.92 1.35
CA LEU A 1083 -16.36 7.88 1.12
C LEU A 1083 -16.83 8.81 0.00
N ASN A 1084 -17.60 8.28 -0.95
CA ASN A 1084 -18.52 9.07 -1.77
C ASN A 1084 -19.83 9.31 -0.99
N PRO A 1085 -20.15 10.55 -0.57
CA PRO A 1085 -21.31 10.82 0.28
C PRO A 1085 -22.66 10.85 -0.48
N GLU A 1086 -22.68 10.85 -1.80
CA GLU A 1086 -23.91 10.91 -2.61
C GLU A 1086 -24.52 9.52 -2.87
N VAL A 1087 -23.65 8.52 -3.05
CA VAL A 1087 -24.03 7.13 -3.41
C VAL A 1087 -23.47 6.07 -2.45
N LEU A 1088 -22.84 6.51 -1.35
CA LEU A 1088 -22.38 5.70 -0.22
C LEU A 1088 -21.54 4.49 -0.65
N THR A 1089 -20.49 4.79 -1.41
CA THR A 1089 -19.47 3.84 -1.90
C THR A 1089 -18.08 4.28 -1.46
N LEU A 1090 -17.13 3.35 -1.35
CA LEU A 1090 -15.73 3.67 -1.03
C LEU A 1090 -14.84 3.60 -2.27
N TRP A 1091 -13.89 4.52 -2.36
CA TRP A 1091 -12.78 4.48 -3.32
C TRP A 1091 -11.65 3.56 -2.82
N GLU A 1092 -10.82 3.08 -3.74
CA GLU A 1092 -9.60 2.31 -3.43
C GLU A 1092 -8.48 3.20 -2.90
N HIS A 1093 -8.26 4.36 -3.52
CA HIS A 1093 -7.29 5.36 -3.08
C HIS A 1093 -7.91 6.74 -2.97
N PHE A 1094 -7.18 7.64 -2.31
CA PHE A 1094 -7.54 9.06 -2.22
C PHE A 1094 -7.63 9.73 -3.59
N HIS A 1095 -8.31 10.88 -3.65
CA HIS A 1095 -8.37 11.72 -4.84
C HIS A 1095 -8.91 11.00 -6.11
N ASN A 1096 -9.83 10.06 -5.92
CA ASN A 1096 -10.54 9.29 -6.96
C ASN A 1096 -9.62 8.45 -7.86
N ARG A 1097 -8.55 7.89 -7.30
CA ARG A 1097 -7.60 7.06 -8.05
C ARG A 1097 -7.91 5.57 -7.90
N ALA A 1098 -7.48 4.82 -8.92
CA ALA A 1098 -7.77 3.41 -9.13
C ALA A 1098 -9.28 3.06 -9.07
N ALA A 1099 -9.71 2.04 -8.33
CA ALA A 1099 -11.07 1.55 -8.33
C ALA A 1099 -12.08 2.41 -7.55
N TRP A 1100 -13.27 2.58 -8.13
CA TRP A 1100 -14.47 3.04 -7.44
C TRP A 1100 -15.29 1.84 -6.96
N ASP A 1101 -16.07 2.05 -5.89
CA ASP A 1101 -16.86 1.01 -5.21
C ASP A 1101 -15.98 -0.24 -4.94
N LYS A 1102 -14.81 0.01 -4.31
CA LYS A 1102 -13.82 -1.00 -3.90
C LYS A 1102 -14.34 -1.69 -2.65
N VAL A 1103 -15.12 -2.73 -2.86
CA VAL A 1103 -15.82 -3.47 -1.80
C VAL A 1103 -14.90 -4.21 -0.83
N HIS A 1104 -13.60 -4.32 -1.12
CA HIS A 1104 -12.56 -4.66 -0.13
C HIS A 1104 -12.52 -3.68 1.05
N GLU A 1105 -12.40 -2.37 0.80
CA GLU A 1105 -12.42 -1.34 1.84
C GLU A 1105 -13.78 -1.34 2.57
N THR A 1106 -14.86 -1.49 1.80
CA THR A 1106 -16.23 -1.59 2.32
C THR A 1106 -16.42 -2.78 3.27
N ALA A 1107 -15.73 -3.90 3.02
CA ALA A 1107 -15.81 -5.08 3.86
C ALA A 1107 -15.12 -4.87 5.23
N TYR A 1108 -13.92 -4.28 5.25
CA TYR A 1108 -13.28 -3.96 6.53
C TYR A 1108 -14.03 -2.86 7.31
N PHE A 1109 -14.63 -1.90 6.62
CA PHE A 1109 -15.56 -0.97 7.26
C PHE A 1109 -16.71 -1.71 7.97
N LEU A 1110 -17.29 -2.74 7.35
CA LEU A 1110 -18.33 -3.59 7.96
C LEU A 1110 -17.79 -4.46 9.11
N GLU A 1111 -16.57 -5.00 9.01
CA GLU A 1111 -15.91 -5.72 10.12
C GLU A 1111 -15.71 -4.81 11.34
N GLN A 1112 -15.14 -3.61 11.13
CA GLN A 1112 -14.95 -2.62 12.19
C GLN A 1112 -16.28 -2.11 12.75
N THR A 1113 -17.31 -1.97 11.90
CA THR A 1113 -18.69 -1.69 12.32
C THR A 1113 -19.19 -2.77 13.29
N ARG A 1114 -18.99 -4.06 12.98
CA ARG A 1114 -19.33 -5.14 13.90
C ARG A 1114 -18.53 -4.98 15.20
N PHE A 1115 -17.22 -4.82 15.15
CA PHE A 1115 -16.38 -4.71 16.36
C PHE A 1115 -16.74 -3.52 17.26
N MET A 1116 -17.29 -2.44 16.69
CA MET A 1116 -17.84 -1.31 17.47
C MET A 1116 -19.06 -1.71 18.31
N LEU A 1117 -19.91 -2.57 17.74
CA LEU A 1117 -21.20 -3.01 18.28
C LEU A 1117 -21.11 -4.28 19.14
N LEU A 1118 -20.26 -5.24 18.76
CA LEU A 1118 -19.98 -6.47 19.51
C LEU A 1118 -18.64 -7.11 19.12
N LEU A 1119 -17.99 -7.76 20.09
CA LEU A 1119 -16.70 -8.41 19.88
C LEU A 1119 -16.52 -9.62 20.80
N GLU A 1120 -16.12 -10.76 20.26
CA GLU A 1120 -15.69 -11.91 21.04
C GLU A 1120 -14.22 -11.76 21.49
N LYS A 1121 -13.93 -12.02 22.77
CA LYS A 1121 -12.56 -12.04 23.33
C LYS A 1121 -12.41 -13.25 24.24
N GLY A 1122 -11.36 -14.06 24.09
CA GLY A 1122 -11.17 -15.28 24.90
C GLY A 1122 -12.33 -16.26 24.74
N ASP A 1123 -13.17 -16.42 25.78
CA ASP A 1123 -14.46 -17.16 25.75
C ASP A 1123 -15.66 -16.25 26.08
N ASP A 1124 -15.45 -14.95 26.10
CA ASP A 1124 -16.42 -13.93 26.47
C ASP A 1124 -17.02 -13.25 25.22
N LEU A 1125 -18.20 -12.63 25.41
CA LEU A 1125 -18.92 -11.84 24.40
C LEU A 1125 -19.08 -10.40 24.91
N TRP A 1126 -18.49 -9.43 24.20
CA TRP A 1126 -18.59 -8.02 24.53
C TRP A 1126 -19.67 -7.35 23.67
N LEU A 1127 -20.51 -6.51 24.28
CA LEU A 1127 -21.64 -5.81 23.66
C LEU A 1127 -21.49 -4.29 23.85
N ALA A 1128 -21.76 -3.53 22.79
CA ALA A 1128 -21.49 -2.10 22.66
C ALA A 1128 -20.05 -1.67 23.06
N PRO A 1129 -18.98 -2.47 22.82
CA PRO A 1129 -17.66 -2.23 23.43
C PRO A 1129 -17.07 -0.86 23.09
N LEU A 1130 -17.26 -0.37 21.85
CA LEU A 1130 -16.55 0.82 21.34
C LEU A 1130 -17.50 1.90 20.78
N ILE A 1131 -18.82 1.80 21.00
CA ILE A 1131 -19.77 2.80 20.50
C ILE A 1131 -19.42 4.22 21.01
N PRO A 1132 -19.66 5.28 20.22
CA PRO A 1132 -19.50 6.65 20.68
C PRO A 1132 -20.35 6.93 21.92
N SER A 1133 -19.76 7.53 22.95
CA SER A 1133 -20.46 7.88 24.19
C SER A 1133 -21.68 8.79 23.95
N HIS A 1134 -21.62 9.67 22.95
CA HIS A 1134 -22.75 10.54 22.58
C HIS A 1134 -23.97 9.79 22.02
N TRP A 1135 -23.85 8.51 21.64
CA TRP A 1135 -25.00 7.65 21.34
C TRP A 1135 -25.79 7.24 22.59
N LEU A 1136 -25.23 7.45 23.78
CA LEU A 1136 -25.87 7.26 25.09
C LEU A 1136 -26.31 8.61 25.70
N ALA A 1137 -26.42 9.68 24.91
CA ALA A 1137 -27.10 10.91 25.32
C ALA A 1137 -28.60 10.67 25.59
N ASP A 1138 -29.23 11.54 26.38
CA ASP A 1138 -30.61 11.36 26.82
C ASP A 1138 -31.61 11.22 25.65
N GLY A 1139 -32.57 10.29 25.80
CA GLY A 1139 -33.56 9.99 24.77
C GLY A 1139 -33.01 9.26 23.54
N LYS A 1140 -31.72 8.88 23.51
CA LYS A 1140 -31.16 8.04 22.44
C LYS A 1140 -31.39 6.55 22.68
N THR A 1141 -31.46 5.81 21.58
CA THR A 1141 -31.57 4.34 21.55
C THR A 1141 -30.44 3.77 20.71
N VAL A 1142 -29.85 2.67 21.16
CA VAL A 1142 -28.97 1.81 20.35
C VAL A 1142 -29.55 0.40 20.38
N ALA A 1143 -29.84 -0.20 19.21
CA ALA A 1143 -30.32 -1.58 19.12
C ALA A 1143 -29.58 -2.37 18.04
N VAL A 1144 -29.36 -3.65 18.32
CA VAL A 1144 -28.75 -4.64 17.44
C VAL A 1144 -29.54 -5.93 17.55
N GLU A 1145 -30.06 -6.45 16.44
CA GLU A 1145 -30.76 -7.74 16.38
C GLU A 1145 -30.05 -8.70 15.42
N ASN A 1146 -30.28 -10.00 15.56
CA ASN A 1146 -29.79 -11.06 14.67
C ASN A 1146 -28.26 -11.18 14.53
N ALA A 1147 -27.47 -10.50 15.36
CA ALA A 1147 -26.02 -10.42 15.24
C ALA A 1147 -25.35 -11.81 15.30
N PRO A 1148 -24.64 -12.26 14.25
CA PRO A 1148 -23.90 -13.51 14.27
C PRO A 1148 -22.75 -13.46 15.27
N THR A 1149 -22.65 -14.49 16.11
CA THR A 1149 -21.50 -14.73 16.98
C THR A 1149 -21.15 -16.22 16.96
N ARG A 1150 -19.93 -16.58 17.38
CA ARG A 1150 -19.56 -18.00 17.57
C ARG A 1150 -20.42 -18.75 18.59
N PHE A 1151 -21.17 -18.02 19.42
CA PHE A 1151 -22.11 -18.54 20.40
C PHE A 1151 -23.54 -18.74 19.84
N GLY A 1152 -23.80 -18.32 18.60
CA GLY A 1152 -25.14 -18.21 18.01
C GLY A 1152 -25.57 -16.75 17.82
N LYS A 1153 -26.80 -16.51 17.34
CA LYS A 1153 -27.29 -15.14 17.13
C LYS A 1153 -27.59 -14.45 18.46
N ALA A 1154 -27.01 -13.27 18.68
CA ALA A 1154 -27.23 -12.41 19.83
C ALA A 1154 -27.99 -11.14 19.44
N GLY A 1155 -28.47 -10.39 20.45
CA GLY A 1155 -29.05 -9.06 20.23
C GLY A 1155 -29.14 -8.26 21.53
N TYR A 1156 -29.24 -6.94 21.42
CA TYR A 1156 -29.45 -6.05 22.55
C TYR A 1156 -30.17 -4.76 22.14
N ARG A 1157 -30.82 -4.11 23.11
CA ARG A 1157 -31.38 -2.77 22.97
C ARG A 1157 -31.06 -1.96 24.22
N ILE A 1158 -30.60 -0.74 24.04
CA ILE A 1158 -30.18 0.21 25.08
C ILE A 1158 -31.00 1.49 24.91
N GLU A 1159 -31.56 2.00 26.00
CA GLU A 1159 -32.31 3.26 26.07
C GLU A 1159 -31.69 4.16 27.14
N SER A 1160 -31.32 5.39 26.74
CA SER A 1160 -30.69 6.35 27.64
C SER A 1160 -31.72 7.29 28.25
N HIS A 1161 -31.72 7.35 29.58
CA HIS A 1161 -32.54 8.23 30.41
C HIS A 1161 -31.66 8.99 31.41
N ILE A 1162 -30.46 9.42 30.98
CA ILE A 1162 -29.44 10.03 31.86
C ILE A 1162 -29.90 11.35 32.50
N ASN A 1163 -30.87 12.07 31.93
CA ASN A 1163 -31.52 13.20 32.62
C ASN A 1163 -32.37 12.75 33.82
N SER A 1164 -32.80 11.48 33.84
CA SER A 1164 -33.40 10.78 34.99
C SER A 1164 -32.37 9.97 35.79
N GLY A 1165 -31.08 10.07 35.47
CA GLY A 1165 -29.96 9.44 36.19
C GLY A 1165 -29.68 7.98 35.84
N PHE A 1166 -30.28 7.40 34.79
CA PHE A 1166 -30.09 5.98 34.47
C PHE A 1166 -30.04 5.65 32.96
N ILE A 1167 -29.54 4.46 32.64
CA ILE A 1167 -29.65 3.81 31.34
C ILE A 1167 -30.31 2.44 31.56
N GLU A 1168 -31.21 2.03 30.67
CA GLU A 1168 -31.79 0.69 30.65
C GLU A 1168 -31.34 -0.08 29.42
N ALA A 1169 -31.20 -1.40 29.56
CA ALA A 1169 -30.80 -2.29 28.49
C ALA A 1169 -31.51 -3.65 28.59
N SER A 1170 -31.82 -4.25 27.45
CA SER A 1170 -32.20 -5.64 27.32
C SER A 1170 -31.21 -6.39 26.43
N ILE A 1171 -30.91 -7.64 26.78
CA ILE A 1171 -29.99 -8.50 26.01
C ILE A 1171 -30.67 -9.84 25.72
N GLN A 1172 -30.76 -10.19 24.44
CA GLN A 1172 -31.01 -11.55 23.98
C GLN A 1172 -29.67 -12.30 23.97
N SER A 1173 -29.50 -13.21 24.93
CA SER A 1173 -28.32 -14.08 25.00
C SER A 1173 -28.24 -14.97 23.75
N PRO A 1174 -27.02 -15.31 23.30
CA PRO A 1174 -26.84 -16.17 22.13
C PRO A 1174 -27.37 -17.59 22.36
N SER A 1175 -27.93 -18.20 21.31
CA SER A 1175 -28.84 -19.35 21.42
C SER A 1175 -28.23 -20.74 21.14
N ARG A 1176 -26.98 -20.84 20.70
CA ARG A 1176 -26.34 -22.13 20.35
C ARG A 1176 -25.44 -22.64 21.47
N ASN A 1177 -24.54 -21.80 21.97
CA ASN A 1177 -23.62 -22.08 23.06
C ASN A 1177 -23.62 -20.90 24.04
N ALA A 1178 -23.40 -21.14 25.33
CA ALA A 1178 -23.27 -20.08 26.32
C ALA A 1178 -21.85 -19.48 26.32
N PRO A 1179 -21.66 -18.14 26.19
CA PRO A 1179 -20.38 -17.50 26.45
C PRO A 1179 -20.04 -17.56 27.95
N LYS A 1180 -18.75 -17.55 28.29
CA LYS A 1180 -18.29 -17.57 29.69
C LYS A 1180 -18.78 -16.33 30.48
N THR A 1181 -18.73 -15.17 29.83
CA THR A 1181 -19.24 -13.90 30.34
C THR A 1181 -19.84 -13.10 29.19
N ILE A 1182 -20.91 -12.33 29.46
CA ILE A 1182 -21.35 -11.23 28.61
C ILE A 1182 -20.88 -9.93 29.26
N ALA A 1183 -20.09 -9.12 28.55
CA ALA A 1183 -19.61 -7.83 29.01
C ALA A 1183 -20.34 -6.70 28.26
N LEU A 1184 -21.20 -5.95 28.95
CA LEU A 1184 -21.94 -4.82 28.40
C LEU A 1184 -21.20 -3.50 28.72
N CYS A 1185 -20.83 -2.72 27.71
CA CYS A 1185 -20.12 -1.45 27.88
C CYS A 1185 -21.05 -0.24 27.70
N LEU A 1186 -21.21 0.56 28.76
CA LEU A 1186 -22.05 1.77 28.79
C LEU A 1186 -21.28 2.92 29.45
N ARG A 1187 -20.61 3.73 28.62
CA ARG A 1187 -19.91 4.96 29.04
C ARG A 1187 -20.88 6.14 29.06
N HIS A 1188 -21.11 6.74 30.22
CA HIS A 1188 -21.91 7.97 30.33
C HIS A 1188 -21.24 9.10 29.52
N PRO A 1189 -21.97 9.91 28.72
CA PRO A 1189 -21.40 10.95 27.86
C PRO A 1189 -20.49 11.94 28.61
N GLU A 1190 -20.91 12.36 29.80
CA GLU A 1190 -20.15 13.28 30.68
C GLU A 1190 -19.12 12.55 31.59
N GLY A 1191 -18.82 11.28 31.36
CA GLY A 1191 -17.84 10.52 32.14
C GLY A 1191 -18.24 10.17 33.58
N LYS A 1192 -19.53 10.25 33.95
CA LYS A 1192 -20.03 9.85 35.27
C LYS A 1192 -19.81 8.34 35.51
N PRO A 1193 -19.36 7.92 36.71
CA PRO A 1193 -19.16 6.52 37.05
C PRO A 1193 -20.49 5.82 37.38
N ILE A 1194 -20.57 4.50 37.14
CA ILE A 1194 -21.75 3.71 37.55
C ILE A 1194 -21.81 3.64 39.08
N ARG A 1195 -22.96 4.00 39.67
CA ARG A 1195 -23.25 3.91 41.11
C ARG A 1195 -23.88 2.57 41.48
N ALA A 1196 -24.83 2.08 40.66
CA ALA A 1196 -25.53 0.82 40.90
C ALA A 1196 -25.94 0.15 39.58
N VAL A 1197 -26.05 -1.18 39.63
CA VAL A 1197 -26.58 -2.00 38.53
C VAL A 1197 -27.61 -2.98 39.08
N THR A 1198 -28.76 -3.05 38.42
CA THR A 1198 -29.83 -4.02 38.72
C THR A 1198 -30.08 -4.90 37.50
N THR A 1199 -29.90 -6.21 37.64
CA THR A 1199 -30.10 -7.21 36.59
C THR A 1199 -31.29 -8.11 36.95
N ASN A 1200 -32.30 -8.21 36.07
CA ASN A 1200 -33.55 -8.95 36.29
C ASN A 1200 -34.21 -8.62 37.65
N GLY A 1201 -34.22 -7.34 38.04
CA GLY A 1201 -34.78 -6.86 39.30
C GLY A 1201 -33.92 -7.10 40.56
N LYS A 1202 -32.68 -7.60 40.44
CA LYS A 1202 -31.74 -7.82 41.56
C LYS A 1202 -30.47 -7.01 41.40
N GLN A 1203 -30.03 -6.32 42.45
CA GLN A 1203 -28.74 -5.61 42.42
C GLN A 1203 -27.56 -6.58 42.21
N THR A 1204 -26.56 -6.15 41.43
CA THR A 1204 -25.29 -6.85 41.25
C THR A 1204 -24.10 -5.94 41.58
N LYS A 1205 -22.97 -6.56 41.94
CA LYS A 1205 -21.66 -5.89 42.11
C LYS A 1205 -20.66 -6.25 41.02
N GLN A 1206 -21.07 -7.00 40.00
CA GLN A 1206 -20.23 -7.44 38.89
C GLN A 1206 -20.11 -6.35 37.82
N PHE A 1207 -19.52 -5.20 38.15
CA PHE A 1207 -19.28 -4.11 37.20
C PHE A 1207 -18.03 -3.30 37.55
N ASN A 1208 -17.37 -2.72 36.54
CA ASN A 1208 -16.36 -1.69 36.73
C ASN A 1208 -17.02 -0.30 36.64
N SER A 1209 -17.11 0.35 37.81
CA SER A 1209 -17.75 1.66 37.99
C SER A 1209 -17.14 2.76 37.11
N ALA A 1210 -15.81 2.80 36.96
CA ALA A 1210 -15.10 3.86 36.25
C ALA A 1210 -14.98 3.61 34.73
N GLN A 1211 -14.92 2.35 34.30
CA GLN A 1211 -14.85 2.00 32.87
C GLN A 1211 -16.24 1.86 32.21
N GLY A 1212 -17.32 1.81 33.01
CA GLY A 1212 -18.68 1.62 32.49
C GLY A 1212 -18.96 0.19 32.00
N ILE A 1213 -18.30 -0.83 32.54
CA ILE A 1213 -18.40 -2.22 32.07
C ILE A 1213 -19.24 -3.04 33.06
N ILE A 1214 -20.29 -3.71 32.60
CA ILE A 1214 -21.13 -4.60 33.39
C ILE A 1214 -20.87 -6.04 32.95
N PHE A 1215 -20.50 -6.91 33.89
CA PHE A 1215 -20.28 -8.34 33.64
C PHE A 1215 -21.54 -9.12 34.02
N LEU A 1216 -22.01 -9.92 33.08
CA LEU A 1216 -23.28 -10.67 33.15
C LEU A 1216 -23.03 -12.14 32.85
N GLN A 1217 -23.85 -13.00 33.45
CA GLN A 1217 -23.94 -14.41 33.07
C GLN A 1217 -25.02 -14.57 31.99
N PRO A 1218 -24.80 -15.43 30.96
CA PRO A 1218 -25.80 -15.69 29.94
C PRO A 1218 -27.04 -16.36 30.52
N LYS A 1219 -28.17 -16.22 29.83
CA LYS A 1219 -29.47 -16.77 30.26
C LYS A 1219 -30.16 -17.45 29.08
N THR A 1220 -30.61 -18.68 29.26
CA THR A 1220 -31.37 -19.46 28.26
C THR A 1220 -32.80 -18.95 28.12
N ASP A 1221 -33.43 -18.57 29.23
CA ASP A 1221 -34.88 -18.45 29.33
C ASP A 1221 -35.35 -17.00 29.12
N GLY A 1222 -35.27 -16.53 27.87
CA GLY A 1222 -35.66 -15.15 27.49
C GLY A 1222 -34.67 -14.07 27.96
N PRO A 1223 -34.93 -12.80 27.64
CA PRO A 1223 -33.93 -11.73 27.76
C PRO A 1223 -33.44 -11.50 29.20
N LEU A 1224 -32.23 -10.96 29.29
CA LEU A 1224 -31.74 -10.23 30.45
C LEU A 1224 -32.29 -8.81 30.40
N THR A 1225 -32.75 -8.28 31.53
CA THR A 1225 -33.04 -6.84 31.70
C THR A 1225 -32.04 -6.24 32.68
N ILE A 1226 -31.52 -5.04 32.36
CA ILE A 1226 -30.48 -4.36 33.12
C ILE A 1226 -30.85 -2.88 33.27
N LYS A 1227 -30.75 -2.34 34.49
CA LYS A 1227 -30.81 -0.89 34.79
C LYS A 1227 -29.49 -0.46 35.41
N ILE A 1228 -28.93 0.64 34.93
CA ILE A 1228 -27.62 1.18 35.30
C ILE A 1228 -27.80 2.63 35.77
N GLU A 1229 -27.36 2.96 36.98
CA GLU A 1229 -27.56 4.27 37.61
C GLU A 1229 -26.21 5.01 37.76
N TYR A 1230 -26.19 6.33 37.50
CA TYR A 1230 -24.98 7.18 37.36
C TYR A 1230 -24.99 8.44 38.24
#